data_AF-A0A1M7GRV8-F1
#
_entry.id   AF-A0A1M7GRV8-F1
#
_cell.length_a   1.000
_cell.length_b   1.000
_cell.length_c   1.000
_cell.angle_alpha   90.00
_cell.angle_beta   90.00
_cell.angle_gamma   90.00
#
_symmetry.space_group_name_H-M   'P 1'
#
loop_
_entity.id
_entity.type
_entity.pdbx_description
1 polymer ?
#
loop_
_entity_poly.entity_id
_entity_poly.type
_entity_poly.pdbx_seq_one_letter_code
_entity_poly.pdbx_strand_id
1 'polypeptide(L)'
;MKLPLAERSPVVFSEINTVNLVYKDYEGGDAGWVELFNRSADTVDLSGKYLTDDSEEPFKWMFGDVKISPDEFIIVFMSGKNLTVTRNGGLEPHAGFKLDKDGGNLYLVNGDGQILDYVEYPKLPPEMSWSLGTLSDGVSLDFGYSEPSPYGETVGTVVPTRSPSVDSLVELPPSGFYAEPFVVSFPKSATVRCAVGGALPTAESPVTTALRIDTTKTIRCASFVAGALSGEELVRTYVFESAPTIPAVFLTTDPKSLFDPDSGLFMKGNFPDGKVPEKGANYWQDKEIPVVVELMEKDAAAPSFVKLAGLQVYGNYSRIKKEKSVAITFREKYGDKRLDYALFPDYPELHKYKSFILRNFGNNFGMDYVRDRLGSSIGDDLGLDSRHGRYAVVYYNGEYYGIQDLRERSNEYYFETRYGMNPDDIDLLDAENAVSAGSAVDYEALIDWLESHSLADDENYAYVASQIDVDNYLNYVHTELYVDNRDWPANNLKKWRNSKLQTKWKWFLFDLDFGFDSGLSLYANNVFEYATAEDGNSWPNGPEYTFLLRKLLENPGFKSAFINRLAVLFQKNFESSKLLACVKKMMAEIQAEIPRDQKRWEHNAFEMETELENVEEFVRTRAAVMTKELQEFFGLGDVASVTLAVEGSGRILVHDFPVDEVEMSVNFFEDSPVTLYAEPHSGSTFVGWSDGETAPLRMIQPQYVSELTAVFK
;
A
#
# COMPACT_ATOMS: atom_id res chain seq x y z
N MET A 1 13.52 -43.93 -9.33
CA MET A 1 13.01 -45.33 -9.35
C MET A 1 11.99 -45.43 -8.21
N LYS A 2 10.68 -45.45 -8.50
CA LYS A 2 9.64 -45.56 -7.45
C LYS A 2 9.78 -46.94 -6.79
N LEU A 3 10.15 -47.01 -5.51
CA LEU A 3 10.10 -48.25 -4.73
C LEU A 3 8.63 -48.68 -4.58
N PRO A 4 8.29 -49.99 -4.65
CA PRO A 4 6.94 -50.47 -4.38
C PRO A 4 6.47 -50.05 -2.98
N LEU A 5 5.18 -49.72 -2.84
CA LEU A 5 4.60 -49.23 -1.59
C LEU A 5 4.82 -50.16 -0.38
N ALA A 6 5.02 -51.45 -0.63
CA ALA A 6 5.32 -52.49 0.36
C ALA A 6 6.77 -52.47 0.91
N GLU A 7 7.70 -51.74 0.29
CA GLU A 7 9.10 -51.62 0.73
C GLU A 7 9.43 -50.30 1.44
N ARG A 8 8.47 -49.37 1.60
CA ARG A 8 8.71 -48.08 2.27
C ARG A 8 8.88 -48.23 3.79
N SER A 9 9.65 -47.29 4.36
CA SER A 9 9.77 -46.98 5.79
C SER A 9 8.42 -47.06 6.54
N PRO A 10 8.42 -47.40 7.85
CA PRO A 10 7.20 -47.39 8.67
C PRO A 10 6.54 -46.00 8.76
N VAL A 11 7.31 -44.94 8.53
CA VAL A 11 6.81 -43.56 8.36
C VAL A 11 6.93 -43.14 6.90
N VAL A 12 5.86 -42.57 6.37
CA VAL A 12 5.74 -42.06 5.00
C VAL A 12 5.24 -40.62 5.00
N PHE A 13 5.50 -39.88 3.93
CA PHE A 13 4.76 -38.66 3.63
C PHE A 13 3.30 -39.02 3.31
N SER A 14 2.35 -38.26 3.87
CA SER A 14 0.92 -38.40 3.58
C SER A 14 0.38 -37.18 2.84
N GLU A 15 0.86 -35.98 3.14
CA GLU A 15 0.32 -34.75 2.56
C GLU A 15 1.35 -33.62 2.53
N ILE A 16 1.31 -32.79 1.50
CA ILE A 16 2.15 -31.60 1.36
C ILE A 16 1.27 -30.41 1.00
N ASN A 17 1.49 -29.29 1.69
CA ASN A 17 0.86 -28.02 1.35
C ASN A 17 1.92 -26.91 1.30
N THR A 18 2.15 -26.37 0.11
CA THR A 18 3.14 -25.31 -0.12
C THR A 18 2.59 -23.91 0.17
N VAL A 19 1.26 -23.74 0.12
CA VAL A 19 0.56 -22.46 0.31
C VAL A 19 -0.54 -22.66 1.35
N ASN A 20 -0.16 -22.53 2.62
CA ASN A 20 -1.02 -22.92 3.72
C ASN A 20 -2.08 -21.85 4.02
N LEU A 21 -3.34 -22.21 3.78
CA LEU A 21 -4.50 -21.37 4.08
C LEU A 21 -5.38 -21.88 5.22
N VAL A 22 -5.17 -23.12 5.65
CA VAL A 22 -6.14 -23.87 6.46
C VAL A 22 -5.63 -24.20 7.85
N TYR A 23 -4.30 -24.26 8.07
CA TYR A 23 -3.74 -24.83 9.28
C TYR A 23 -2.60 -23.97 9.86
N LYS A 24 -2.94 -23.03 10.73
CA LYS A 24 -1.96 -22.11 11.31
C LYS A 24 -1.13 -22.77 12.40
N ASP A 25 0.12 -22.34 12.54
CA ASP A 25 0.95 -22.69 13.69
C ASP A 25 0.41 -22.03 14.98
N TYR A 26 1.00 -22.41 16.13
CA TYR A 26 0.57 -21.91 17.44
C TYR A 26 0.75 -20.39 17.64
N GLU A 27 1.55 -19.72 16.79
CA GLU A 27 1.75 -18.27 16.77
C GLU A 27 0.82 -17.59 15.74
N GLY A 28 -0.04 -18.37 15.07
CA GLY A 28 -0.93 -17.89 14.01
C GLY A 28 -0.26 -17.77 12.63
N GLY A 29 0.97 -18.28 12.48
CA GLY A 29 1.73 -18.30 11.22
C GLY A 29 1.18 -19.30 10.21
N ASP A 30 1.34 -19.00 8.93
CA ASP A 30 0.74 -19.70 7.79
C ASP A 30 1.81 -20.32 6.87
N ALA A 31 2.93 -20.79 7.45
CA ALA A 31 3.96 -21.45 6.67
C ALA A 31 3.41 -22.72 6.00
N GLY A 32 3.90 -23.03 4.79
CA GLY A 32 3.69 -24.34 4.17
C GLY A 32 4.12 -25.48 5.09
N TRP A 33 3.59 -26.67 4.90
CA TRP A 33 3.80 -27.81 5.79
C TRP A 33 3.83 -29.14 5.04
N VAL A 34 4.41 -30.14 5.70
CA VAL A 34 4.36 -31.53 5.27
C VAL A 34 3.82 -32.39 6.41
N GLU A 35 3.02 -33.37 6.08
CA GLU A 35 2.51 -34.37 6.99
C GLU A 35 3.20 -35.71 6.81
N LEU A 36 3.51 -36.34 7.95
CA LEU A 36 4.07 -37.68 8.04
C LEU A 36 3.07 -38.59 8.75
N PHE A 37 2.88 -39.78 8.20
CA PHE A 37 2.01 -40.82 8.75
C PHE A 37 2.79 -42.06 9.15
N ASN A 38 2.56 -42.56 10.37
CA ASN A 38 3.08 -43.85 10.80
C ASN A 38 2.08 -44.96 10.50
N ARG A 39 2.34 -45.72 9.43
CA ARG A 39 1.51 -46.84 8.97
C ARG A 39 1.84 -48.18 9.65
N SER A 40 2.71 -48.18 10.65
CA SER A 40 3.15 -49.39 11.35
C SER A 40 2.41 -49.57 12.68
N ALA A 41 2.43 -50.80 13.20
CA ALA A 41 1.80 -51.13 14.48
C ALA A 41 2.62 -50.67 15.71
N ASP A 42 3.80 -50.09 15.51
CA ASP A 42 4.73 -49.69 16.56
C ASP A 42 4.98 -48.17 16.51
N THR A 43 5.26 -47.56 17.67
CA THR A 43 5.72 -46.17 17.72
C THR A 43 7.06 -46.03 16.99
N VAL A 44 7.17 -45.04 16.08
CA VAL A 44 8.40 -44.74 15.36
C VAL A 44 9.07 -43.49 15.93
N ASP A 45 10.36 -43.60 16.25
CA ASP A 45 11.21 -42.49 16.68
C ASP A 45 11.95 -41.90 15.47
N LEU A 46 11.72 -40.61 15.21
CA LEU A 46 12.36 -39.86 14.14
C LEU A 46 13.66 -39.18 14.58
N SER A 47 14.09 -39.31 15.84
CA SER A 47 15.34 -38.74 16.34
C SER A 47 16.53 -39.11 15.44
N GLY A 48 17.26 -38.10 14.95
CA GLY A 48 18.41 -38.30 14.07
C GLY A 48 18.04 -38.73 12.63
N LYS A 49 16.78 -38.61 12.23
CA LYS A 49 16.36 -38.58 10.82
C LYS A 49 16.39 -37.15 10.31
N TYR A 50 16.38 -37.00 8.99
CA TYR A 50 16.53 -35.71 8.32
C TYR A 50 15.41 -35.49 7.30
N LEU A 51 14.95 -34.24 7.17
CA LEU A 51 14.25 -33.76 6.00
C LEU A 51 15.21 -32.95 5.12
N THR A 52 15.08 -33.14 3.81
CA THR A 52 15.75 -32.32 2.80
C THR A 52 14.88 -32.20 1.55
N ASP A 53 15.03 -31.09 0.84
CA ASP A 53 14.51 -30.84 -0.51
C ASP A 53 15.57 -31.08 -1.61
N ASP A 54 16.80 -31.42 -1.22
CA ASP A 54 17.94 -31.67 -2.12
C ASP A 54 18.62 -33.00 -1.76
N SER A 55 18.63 -33.94 -2.71
CA SER A 55 19.26 -35.25 -2.53
C SER A 55 20.80 -35.18 -2.44
N GLU A 56 21.41 -34.10 -2.95
CA GLU A 56 22.85 -33.86 -2.83
C GLU A 56 23.22 -33.26 -1.46
N GLU A 57 22.25 -32.72 -0.72
CA GLU A 57 22.38 -32.24 0.67
C GLU A 57 21.45 -33.04 1.63
N PRO A 58 21.72 -34.35 1.85
CA PRO A 58 20.79 -35.25 2.55
C PRO A 58 20.55 -34.92 4.04
N PHE A 59 21.36 -34.05 4.64
CA PHE A 59 21.37 -33.76 6.08
C PHE A 59 20.95 -32.32 6.41
N LYS A 60 20.03 -31.74 5.62
CA LYS A 60 19.63 -30.32 5.71
C LYS A 60 18.95 -29.94 7.03
N TRP A 61 17.96 -30.71 7.49
CA TRP A 61 17.29 -30.45 8.77
C TRP A 61 17.04 -31.75 9.54
N MET A 62 17.50 -31.81 10.78
CA MET A 62 17.42 -33.01 11.62
C MET A 62 16.25 -32.94 12.60
N PHE A 63 15.49 -34.02 12.70
CA PHE A 63 14.51 -34.20 13.77
C PHE A 63 15.21 -34.36 15.12
N GLY A 64 14.68 -33.68 16.15
CA GLY A 64 14.97 -33.94 17.56
C GLY A 64 14.15 -35.11 18.10
N ASP A 65 13.71 -35.05 19.37
CA ASP A 65 12.87 -36.08 20.01
C ASP A 65 11.42 -36.04 19.50
N VAL A 66 11.21 -36.53 18.29
CA VAL A 66 9.89 -36.63 17.64
C VAL A 66 9.51 -38.10 17.50
N LYS A 67 8.34 -38.46 18.05
CA LYS A 67 7.81 -39.82 18.02
C LYS A 67 6.40 -39.80 17.48
N ILE A 68 6.10 -40.73 16.58
CA ILE A 68 4.78 -40.90 15.97
C ILE A 68 4.23 -42.24 16.44
N SER A 69 3.10 -42.23 17.14
CA SER A 69 2.41 -43.45 17.59
C SER A 69 1.85 -44.23 16.38
N PRO A 70 1.48 -45.52 16.56
CA PRO A 70 0.82 -46.29 15.51
C PRO A 70 -0.43 -45.58 14.98
N ASP A 71 -0.61 -45.55 13.67
CA ASP A 71 -1.75 -44.95 12.97
C ASP A 71 -1.97 -43.45 13.28
N GLU A 72 -0.93 -42.73 13.68
CA GLU A 72 -0.96 -41.29 13.96
C GLU A 72 -0.20 -40.48 12.91
N PHE A 73 -0.58 -39.21 12.81
CA PHE A 73 -0.02 -38.22 11.90
C PHE A 73 0.79 -37.17 12.69
N ILE A 74 1.78 -36.57 12.03
CA ILE A 74 2.43 -35.36 12.53
C ILE A 74 2.65 -34.38 11.39
N ILE A 75 2.44 -33.10 11.68
CA ILE A 75 2.75 -31.99 10.78
C ILE A 75 4.13 -31.42 11.11
N VAL A 76 4.92 -31.13 10.08
CA VAL A 76 6.15 -30.34 10.16
C VAL A 76 5.95 -29.07 9.36
N PHE A 77 6.01 -27.92 10.02
CA PHE A 77 5.93 -26.63 9.34
C PHE A 77 7.25 -26.31 8.64
N MET A 78 7.18 -25.98 7.36
CA MET A 78 8.31 -25.65 6.51
C MET A 78 8.56 -24.14 6.55
N SER A 79 8.85 -23.60 7.74
CA SER A 79 8.84 -22.15 8.00
C SER A 79 10.20 -21.46 7.93
N GLY A 80 11.30 -22.21 8.03
CA GLY A 80 12.65 -21.66 8.21
C GLY A 80 13.03 -21.37 9.68
N LYS A 81 12.14 -21.59 10.66
CA LYS A 81 12.40 -21.27 12.08
C LYS A 81 13.38 -22.25 12.77
N ASN A 82 13.62 -23.43 12.18
CA ASN A 82 14.53 -24.45 12.70
C ASN A 82 14.24 -24.92 14.15
N LEU A 83 12.98 -25.26 14.43
CA LEU A 83 12.53 -25.82 15.71
C LEU A 83 12.41 -27.34 15.60
N THR A 84 13.37 -28.08 16.18
CA THR A 84 13.57 -29.51 15.89
C THR A 84 12.77 -30.49 16.77
N VAL A 85 12.09 -30.01 17.81
CA VAL A 85 11.36 -30.85 18.78
C VAL A 85 9.92 -30.42 18.91
N THR A 86 9.05 -31.36 19.26
CA THR A 86 7.74 -31.01 19.80
C THR A 86 7.94 -30.48 21.23
N ARG A 87 7.39 -29.29 21.54
CA ARG A 87 7.48 -28.74 22.91
C ARG A 87 6.28 -29.18 23.73
N ASN A 88 6.50 -29.43 25.03
CA ASN A 88 5.49 -29.85 26.03
C ASN A 88 4.21 -28.99 25.91
N GLY A 89 3.19 -29.52 25.22
CA GLY A 89 1.94 -28.81 24.94
C GLY A 89 1.38 -28.95 23.53
N GLY A 90 2.04 -29.67 22.62
CA GLY A 90 1.52 -29.93 21.27
C GLY A 90 2.00 -28.95 20.20
N LEU A 91 3.21 -28.38 20.36
CA LEU A 91 3.81 -27.55 19.32
C LEU A 91 4.49 -28.43 18.27
N GLU A 92 4.12 -28.26 17.01
CA GLU A 92 4.73 -28.93 15.87
C GLU A 92 6.18 -28.48 15.65
N PRO A 93 7.04 -29.37 15.11
CA PRO A 93 8.37 -28.96 14.67
C PRO A 93 8.29 -28.02 13.47
N HIS A 94 9.29 -27.14 13.35
CA HIS A 94 9.48 -26.24 12.22
C HIS A 94 10.82 -26.51 11.53
N ALA A 95 10.78 -26.90 10.26
CA ALA A 95 11.99 -27.08 9.46
C ALA A 95 12.79 -25.78 9.33
N GLY A 96 14.11 -25.94 9.13
CA GLY A 96 15.05 -24.83 8.87
C GLY A 96 14.99 -24.27 7.45
N PHE A 97 14.08 -24.77 6.61
CA PHE A 97 13.88 -24.34 5.23
C PHE A 97 12.40 -24.31 4.86
N LYS A 98 12.08 -23.75 3.68
CA LYS A 98 10.73 -23.64 3.14
C LYS A 98 10.58 -24.52 1.90
N LEU A 99 9.37 -24.97 1.60
CA LEU A 99 9.05 -25.64 0.34
C LEU A 99 9.03 -24.62 -0.81
N ASP A 100 9.46 -25.04 -2.00
CA ASP A 100 9.25 -24.27 -3.22
C ASP A 100 7.77 -24.32 -3.62
N LYS A 101 7.16 -23.16 -3.89
CA LYS A 101 5.76 -23.05 -4.31
C LYS A 101 5.51 -23.52 -5.75
N ASP A 102 6.54 -23.52 -6.59
CA ASP A 102 6.44 -23.88 -8.00
C ASP A 102 6.63 -25.39 -8.25
N GLY A 103 6.76 -26.17 -7.17
CA GLY A 103 6.94 -27.63 -7.19
C GLY A 103 8.35 -28.03 -6.76
N GLY A 104 8.52 -29.29 -6.38
CA GLY A 104 9.80 -29.76 -5.89
C GLY A 104 9.79 -31.20 -5.40
N ASN A 105 10.82 -31.51 -4.63
CA ASN A 105 11.07 -32.83 -4.09
C ASN A 105 11.22 -32.73 -2.57
N LEU A 106 10.83 -33.77 -1.85
CA LEU A 106 11.08 -33.88 -0.43
C LEU A 106 11.49 -35.30 -0.08
N TYR A 107 12.52 -35.42 0.75
CA TYR A 107 13.13 -36.67 1.16
C TYR A 107 13.15 -36.77 2.68
N LEU A 108 12.75 -37.93 3.19
CA LEU A 108 12.99 -38.36 4.56
C LEU A 108 14.20 -39.28 4.54
N VAL A 109 15.26 -38.95 5.29
CA VAL A 109 16.56 -39.62 5.21
C VAL A 109 17.01 -40.09 6.61
N ASN A 110 17.67 -41.24 6.71
CA ASN A 110 18.26 -41.71 7.96
C ASN A 110 19.70 -41.19 8.18
N GLY A 111 20.26 -41.43 9.37
CA GLY A 111 21.62 -40.98 9.71
C GLY A 111 22.75 -41.59 8.85
N ASP A 112 22.47 -42.65 8.09
CA ASP A 112 23.42 -43.25 7.14
C ASP A 112 23.29 -42.66 5.72
N GLY A 113 22.39 -41.67 5.53
CA GLY A 113 22.11 -41.06 4.23
C GLY A 113 21.17 -41.87 3.35
N GLN A 114 20.52 -42.92 3.86
CA GLN A 114 19.55 -43.70 3.10
C GLN A 114 18.18 -43.01 3.09
N ILE A 115 17.58 -42.91 1.90
CA ILE A 115 16.23 -42.38 1.71
C ILE A 115 15.21 -43.39 2.27
N LEU A 116 14.46 -42.96 3.28
CA LEU A 116 13.37 -43.70 3.92
C LEU A 116 12.04 -43.50 3.20
N ASP A 117 11.76 -42.26 2.79
CA ASP A 117 10.63 -41.94 1.92
C ASP A 117 10.94 -40.74 1.02
N TYR A 118 10.18 -40.63 -0.07
CA TYR A 118 10.34 -39.60 -1.07
C TYR A 118 9.00 -39.25 -1.71
N VAL A 119 8.83 -37.95 -1.96
CA VAL A 119 7.70 -37.41 -2.71
C VAL A 119 8.17 -36.29 -3.64
N GLU A 120 7.72 -36.37 -4.88
CA GLU A 120 7.75 -35.28 -5.85
C GLU A 120 6.38 -34.61 -5.83
N TYR A 121 6.34 -33.29 -5.79
CA TYR A 121 5.10 -32.53 -5.77
C TYR A 121 5.11 -31.41 -6.82
N PRO A 122 3.98 -31.19 -7.52
CA PRO A 122 3.87 -30.13 -8.51
C PRO A 122 3.62 -28.77 -7.85
N LYS A 123 3.56 -27.71 -8.65
CA LYS A 123 2.95 -26.45 -8.23
C LYS A 123 1.51 -26.70 -7.76
N LEU A 124 1.20 -26.28 -6.53
CA LEU A 124 -0.11 -26.43 -5.93
C LEU A 124 -0.89 -25.11 -6.01
N PRO A 125 -2.18 -25.14 -6.40
CA PRO A 125 -3.03 -23.97 -6.21
C PRO A 125 -3.30 -23.76 -4.70
N PRO A 126 -3.54 -22.51 -4.24
CA PRO A 126 -3.58 -22.18 -2.81
C PRO A 126 -4.57 -22.97 -1.94
N GLU A 127 -5.64 -23.48 -2.53
CA GLU A 127 -6.70 -24.21 -1.81
C GLU A 127 -6.53 -25.74 -1.89
N MET A 128 -5.44 -26.23 -2.48
CA MET A 128 -5.20 -27.67 -2.65
C MET A 128 -3.87 -28.09 -2.02
N SER A 129 -3.83 -29.33 -1.56
CA SER A 129 -2.62 -30.02 -1.15
C SER A 129 -2.24 -31.12 -2.13
N TRP A 130 -1.08 -31.73 -1.91
CA TRP A 130 -0.61 -32.93 -2.60
C TRP A 130 -0.63 -34.09 -1.64
N SER A 131 -1.59 -35.00 -1.80
CA SER A 131 -1.97 -35.95 -0.77
C SER A 131 -1.94 -37.38 -1.28
N LEU A 132 -1.50 -38.29 -0.43
CA LEU A 132 -1.52 -39.72 -0.66
C LEU A 132 -2.95 -40.23 -0.44
N GLY A 133 -3.58 -40.68 -1.52
CA GLY A 133 -4.94 -41.19 -1.43
C GLY A 133 -5.27 -42.18 -2.54
N THR A 134 -6.51 -42.65 -2.53
CA THR A 134 -6.99 -43.52 -3.63
C THR A 134 -7.17 -42.65 -4.87
N LEU A 135 -6.50 -42.99 -5.97
CA LEU A 135 -6.63 -42.29 -7.24
C LEU A 135 -8.07 -42.38 -7.76
N SER A 136 -8.42 -41.48 -8.68
CA SER A 136 -9.73 -41.47 -9.36
C SER A 136 -10.08 -42.77 -10.12
N ASP A 137 -9.15 -43.72 -10.26
CA ASP A 137 -9.42 -45.07 -10.79
C ASP A 137 -10.07 -46.01 -9.77
N GLY A 138 -10.10 -45.63 -8.48
CA GLY A 138 -10.69 -46.36 -7.38
C GLY A 138 -9.88 -47.56 -6.90
N VAL A 139 -8.64 -47.75 -7.37
CA VAL A 139 -7.83 -48.95 -7.08
C VAL A 139 -6.39 -48.61 -6.72
N SER A 140 -5.80 -47.59 -7.34
CA SER A 140 -4.40 -47.22 -7.15
C SER A 140 -4.25 -46.28 -5.95
N LEU A 141 -3.24 -46.51 -5.10
CA LEU A 141 -2.83 -45.58 -4.05
C LEU A 141 -1.58 -44.82 -4.53
N ASP A 142 -1.68 -43.52 -4.76
CA ASP A 142 -0.56 -42.65 -5.13
C ASP A 142 -0.89 -41.21 -4.71
N PHE A 143 0.07 -40.29 -4.86
CA PHE A 143 -0.16 -38.89 -4.57
C PHE A 143 -0.99 -38.20 -5.67
N GLY A 144 -1.85 -37.26 -5.27
CA GLY A 144 -2.63 -36.42 -6.16
C GLY A 144 -3.12 -35.14 -5.48
N TYR A 145 -3.76 -34.26 -6.24
CA TYR A 145 -4.39 -33.06 -5.69
C TYR A 145 -5.63 -33.45 -4.87
N SER A 146 -5.79 -32.81 -3.72
CA SER A 146 -7.00 -32.88 -2.88
C SER A 146 -7.22 -31.59 -2.11
N GLU A 147 -8.40 -31.45 -1.50
CA GLU A 147 -8.58 -30.49 -0.41
C GLU A 147 -7.65 -30.86 0.77
N PRO A 148 -7.10 -29.86 1.49
CA PRO A 148 -6.22 -30.14 2.61
C PRO A 148 -6.87 -30.90 3.77
N SER A 149 -6.19 -31.90 4.32
CA SER A 149 -6.69 -32.79 5.39
C SER A 149 -5.71 -32.96 6.58
N PRO A 150 -5.26 -31.87 7.22
CA PRO A 150 -4.26 -31.95 8.29
C PRO A 150 -4.70 -32.86 9.45
N TYR A 151 -3.78 -33.72 9.91
CA TYR A 151 -3.96 -34.77 10.91
C TYR A 151 -4.98 -35.85 10.56
N GLY A 152 -5.24 -36.05 9.27
CA GLY A 152 -6.27 -36.97 8.82
C GLY A 152 -5.93 -37.67 7.53
N GLU A 153 -6.63 -38.77 7.28
CA GLU A 153 -6.60 -39.39 5.96
C GLU A 153 -7.25 -38.45 4.94
N THR A 154 -6.70 -38.47 3.72
CA THR A 154 -7.29 -37.74 2.60
C THR A 154 -8.74 -38.18 2.36
N VAL A 155 -9.65 -37.22 2.36
CA VAL A 155 -11.07 -37.47 2.16
C VAL A 155 -11.39 -37.54 0.67
N GLY A 156 -11.86 -38.71 0.22
CA GLY A 156 -12.29 -38.92 -1.17
C GLY A 156 -11.16 -39.39 -2.09
N THR A 157 -11.36 -39.21 -3.40
CA THR A 157 -10.36 -39.60 -4.42
C THR A 157 -9.41 -38.44 -4.72
N VAL A 158 -8.12 -38.75 -4.85
CA VAL A 158 -7.13 -37.77 -5.29
C VAL A 158 -6.98 -37.81 -6.82
N VAL A 159 -6.60 -36.68 -7.41
CA VAL A 159 -6.39 -36.56 -8.87
C VAL A 159 -4.91 -36.34 -9.18
N PRO A 160 -4.25 -37.23 -9.95
CA PRO A 160 -2.79 -37.22 -10.09
C PRO A 160 -2.28 -36.18 -11.10
N THR A 161 -3.17 -35.55 -11.87
CA THR A 161 -2.79 -34.59 -12.90
C THR A 161 -3.67 -33.36 -12.85
N ARG A 162 -3.17 -32.28 -13.46
CA ARG A 162 -3.91 -31.05 -13.68
C ARG A 162 -4.18 -30.91 -15.18
N SER A 163 -5.38 -30.44 -15.53
CA SER A 163 -5.74 -30.17 -16.91
C SER A 163 -4.87 -29.04 -17.48
N PRO A 164 -4.58 -29.03 -18.80
CA PRO A 164 -3.71 -28.03 -19.41
C PRO A 164 -4.28 -26.60 -19.29
N SER A 165 -3.45 -25.59 -19.14
CA SER A 165 -3.89 -24.19 -19.16
C SER A 165 -4.53 -23.82 -20.50
N VAL A 166 -5.52 -22.94 -20.51
CA VAL A 166 -6.32 -22.63 -21.72
C VAL A 166 -5.45 -22.00 -22.83
N ASP A 167 -4.47 -21.18 -22.46
CA ASP A 167 -3.52 -20.54 -23.38
C ASP A 167 -2.58 -21.54 -24.09
N SER A 168 -2.34 -22.72 -23.51
CA SER A 168 -1.63 -23.81 -24.19
C SER A 168 -2.48 -24.54 -25.24
N LEU A 169 -3.80 -24.36 -25.20
CA LEU A 169 -4.77 -25.07 -26.05
C LEU A 169 -5.31 -24.19 -27.18
N VAL A 170 -5.37 -22.88 -26.96
CA VAL A 170 -5.90 -21.90 -27.90
C VAL A 170 -5.29 -20.53 -27.63
N GLU A 171 -4.96 -19.81 -28.70
CA GLU A 171 -4.53 -18.42 -28.60
C GLU A 171 -5.76 -17.52 -28.46
N LEU A 172 -5.88 -16.84 -27.31
CA LEU A 172 -6.91 -15.82 -27.09
C LEU A 172 -6.30 -14.42 -27.22
N PRO A 173 -6.97 -13.49 -27.92
CA PRO A 173 -6.60 -12.08 -27.86
C PRO A 173 -6.48 -11.60 -26.41
N PRO A 174 -5.51 -10.73 -26.10
CA PRO A 174 -5.30 -10.21 -24.75
C PRO A 174 -6.49 -9.36 -24.28
N SER A 175 -6.60 -9.11 -22.97
CA SER A 175 -7.59 -8.13 -22.48
C SER A 175 -7.31 -6.75 -23.08
N GLY A 176 -8.35 -5.96 -23.29
CA GLY A 176 -8.21 -4.60 -23.82
C GLY A 176 -9.43 -4.09 -24.58
N PHE A 177 -9.19 -3.05 -25.38
CA PHE A 177 -10.20 -2.30 -26.13
C PHE A 177 -10.24 -2.73 -27.60
N TYR A 178 -11.43 -3.05 -28.09
CA TYR A 178 -11.66 -3.64 -29.40
C TYR A 178 -12.72 -2.85 -30.18
N ALA A 179 -12.44 -2.56 -31.45
CA ALA A 179 -13.39 -1.89 -32.34
C ALA A 179 -14.30 -2.89 -33.08
N GLU A 180 -13.79 -4.08 -33.41
CA GLU A 180 -14.47 -5.05 -34.26
C GLU A 180 -14.71 -6.38 -33.53
N PRO A 181 -15.87 -7.02 -33.74
CA PRO A 181 -16.19 -8.30 -33.11
C PRO A 181 -15.31 -9.43 -33.66
N PHE A 182 -15.03 -10.42 -32.82
CA PHE A 182 -14.26 -11.61 -33.21
C PHE A 182 -14.85 -12.89 -32.61
N VAL A 183 -14.36 -14.04 -33.07
CA VAL A 183 -14.78 -15.37 -32.58
C VAL A 183 -13.53 -16.15 -32.21
N VAL A 184 -13.50 -16.65 -30.97
CA VAL A 184 -12.48 -17.61 -30.52
C VAL A 184 -13.04 -19.01 -30.72
N SER A 185 -12.28 -19.89 -31.36
CA SER A 185 -12.66 -21.30 -31.55
C SER A 185 -11.80 -22.19 -30.65
N PHE A 186 -12.44 -23.07 -29.89
CA PHE A 186 -11.77 -23.95 -28.92
C PHE A 186 -11.72 -25.39 -29.46
N PRO A 187 -10.60 -26.12 -29.27
CA PRO A 187 -10.53 -27.52 -29.66
C PRO A 187 -11.57 -28.35 -28.89
N LYS A 188 -12.38 -29.15 -29.61
CA LYS A 188 -13.36 -30.04 -28.96
C LYS A 188 -12.72 -31.03 -27.98
N SER A 189 -11.47 -31.43 -28.24
CA SER A 189 -10.68 -32.30 -27.37
C SER A 189 -10.19 -31.63 -26.08
N ALA A 190 -10.20 -30.29 -26.00
CA ALA A 190 -9.64 -29.55 -24.87
C ALA A 190 -10.60 -29.41 -23.68
N THR A 191 -11.88 -29.77 -23.84
CA THR A 191 -12.92 -29.69 -22.78
C THR A 191 -12.94 -28.33 -22.04
N VAL A 192 -12.67 -27.24 -22.77
CA VAL A 192 -12.64 -25.88 -22.22
C VAL A 192 -14.06 -25.45 -21.86
N ARG A 193 -14.23 -24.83 -20.70
CA ARG A 193 -15.48 -24.24 -20.23
C ARG A 193 -15.21 -22.80 -19.85
N CYS A 194 -16.05 -21.90 -20.32
CA CYS A 194 -15.95 -20.48 -20.05
C CYS A 194 -17.24 -19.98 -19.39
N ALA A 195 -17.09 -19.04 -18.47
CA ALA A 195 -18.16 -18.28 -17.86
C ALA A 195 -17.98 -16.78 -18.18
N VAL A 196 -19.10 -16.05 -18.23
CA VAL A 196 -19.14 -14.62 -18.54
C VAL A 196 -19.48 -13.83 -17.29
N GLY A 197 -18.91 -12.63 -17.14
CA GLY A 197 -19.29 -11.68 -16.11
C GLY A 197 -18.64 -11.93 -14.75
N GLY A 198 -17.50 -12.63 -14.69
CA GLY A 198 -16.68 -12.80 -13.48
C GLY A 198 -16.89 -14.11 -12.71
N ALA A 199 -17.93 -14.88 -12.99
CA ALA A 199 -18.11 -16.19 -12.35
C ALA A 199 -17.06 -17.21 -12.83
N LEU A 200 -16.63 -18.13 -11.96
CA LEU A 200 -15.76 -19.25 -12.34
C LEU A 200 -16.57 -20.33 -13.10
N PRO A 201 -16.01 -20.90 -14.19
CA PRO A 201 -16.58 -22.12 -14.76
C PRO A 201 -16.34 -23.30 -13.82
N THR A 202 -17.29 -24.23 -13.79
CA THR A 202 -17.22 -25.50 -13.04
C THR A 202 -17.23 -26.70 -13.99
N ALA A 203 -17.02 -27.91 -13.46
CA ALA A 203 -17.12 -29.14 -14.24
C ALA A 203 -18.52 -29.37 -14.87
N GLU A 204 -19.55 -28.73 -14.32
CA GLU A 204 -20.94 -28.77 -14.79
C GLU A 204 -21.24 -27.69 -15.84
N SER A 205 -20.41 -26.66 -15.95
CA SER A 205 -20.61 -25.55 -16.90
C SER A 205 -20.54 -26.04 -18.34
N PRO A 206 -21.33 -25.55 -19.32
CA PRO A 206 -21.29 -26.09 -20.67
C PRO A 206 -19.90 -26.03 -21.34
N VAL A 207 -19.53 -27.08 -22.07
CA VAL A 207 -18.30 -27.09 -22.88
C VAL A 207 -18.39 -26.02 -23.97
N THR A 208 -17.37 -25.17 -24.03
CA THR A 208 -17.26 -24.04 -24.95
C THR A 208 -16.45 -24.48 -26.17
N THR A 209 -17.09 -24.55 -27.34
CA THR A 209 -16.39 -24.87 -28.61
C THR A 209 -16.11 -23.62 -29.45
N ALA A 210 -16.87 -22.55 -29.23
CA ALA A 210 -16.64 -21.24 -29.81
C ALA A 210 -17.21 -20.17 -28.89
N LEU A 211 -16.59 -19.00 -28.87
CA LEU A 211 -17.06 -17.84 -28.13
C LEU A 211 -17.02 -16.62 -29.04
N ARG A 212 -18.20 -16.03 -29.28
CA ARG A 212 -18.33 -14.78 -30.01
C ARG A 212 -18.17 -13.62 -29.02
N ILE A 213 -17.24 -12.72 -29.34
CA ILE A 213 -16.92 -11.54 -28.58
C ILE A 213 -17.31 -10.33 -29.44
N ASP A 214 -18.47 -9.75 -29.14
CA ASP A 214 -19.07 -8.64 -29.89
C ASP A 214 -19.68 -7.57 -28.99
N THR A 215 -19.51 -7.70 -27.68
CA THR A 215 -19.88 -6.71 -26.66
C THR A 215 -18.83 -6.72 -25.57
N THR A 216 -18.76 -5.63 -24.80
CA THR A 216 -17.97 -5.60 -23.57
C THR A 216 -18.35 -6.77 -22.68
N LYS A 217 -17.38 -7.58 -22.26
CA LYS A 217 -17.56 -8.66 -21.28
C LYS A 217 -16.22 -9.14 -20.74
N THR A 218 -16.27 -9.60 -19.49
CA THR A 218 -15.20 -10.41 -18.90
C THR A 218 -15.52 -11.89 -19.08
N ILE A 219 -14.51 -12.68 -19.42
CA ILE A 219 -14.59 -14.13 -19.52
C ILE A 219 -13.57 -14.78 -18.60
N ARG A 220 -13.98 -15.87 -17.95
CA ARG A 220 -13.11 -16.75 -17.17
C ARG A 220 -13.22 -18.13 -17.76
N CYS A 221 -12.09 -18.72 -18.16
CA CYS A 221 -12.06 -20.03 -18.82
C CYS A 221 -11.10 -20.98 -18.10
N ALA A 222 -11.44 -22.25 -18.04
CA ALA A 222 -10.55 -23.32 -17.60
C ALA A 222 -10.81 -24.60 -18.41
N SER A 223 -9.84 -25.51 -18.46
CA SER A 223 -10.00 -26.83 -19.06
C SER A 223 -10.36 -27.88 -17.99
N PHE A 224 -11.15 -28.89 -18.38
CA PHE A 224 -11.70 -29.90 -17.47
C PHE A 224 -11.56 -31.30 -18.05
N VAL A 225 -10.39 -31.91 -17.85
CA VAL A 225 -10.12 -33.31 -18.21
C VAL A 225 -10.64 -34.22 -17.09
N ALA A 226 -11.35 -35.29 -17.44
CA ALA A 226 -11.85 -36.25 -16.47
C ALA A 226 -10.70 -36.92 -15.69
N GLY A 227 -10.83 -37.01 -14.36
CA GLY A 227 -9.80 -37.57 -13.47
C GLY A 227 -8.60 -36.64 -13.22
N ALA A 228 -8.68 -35.38 -13.62
CA ALA A 228 -7.67 -34.35 -13.37
C ALA A 228 -8.27 -33.16 -12.61
N LEU A 229 -7.41 -32.42 -11.90
CA LEU A 229 -7.75 -31.09 -11.39
C LEU A 229 -8.02 -30.15 -12.57
N SER A 230 -8.87 -29.14 -12.40
CA SER A 230 -9.09 -28.12 -13.43
C SER A 230 -7.79 -27.39 -13.79
N GLY A 231 -7.70 -26.97 -15.04
CA GLY A 231 -6.55 -26.19 -15.51
C GLY A 231 -6.46 -24.83 -14.82
N GLU A 232 -5.30 -24.19 -14.94
CA GLU A 232 -5.18 -22.80 -14.50
C GLU A 232 -6.21 -21.93 -15.23
N GLU A 233 -6.86 -21.06 -14.46
CA GLU A 233 -7.85 -20.14 -14.95
C GLU A 233 -7.22 -19.10 -15.87
N LEU A 234 -7.87 -18.85 -17.00
CA LEU A 234 -7.58 -17.75 -17.90
C LEU A 234 -8.67 -16.67 -17.77
N VAL A 235 -8.26 -15.44 -17.46
CA VAL A 235 -9.13 -14.26 -17.46
C VAL A 235 -8.87 -13.41 -18.69
N ARG A 236 -9.95 -12.94 -19.32
CA ARG A 236 -9.90 -11.88 -20.33
C ARG A 236 -11.02 -10.88 -20.15
N THR A 237 -10.68 -9.60 -20.21
CA THR A 237 -11.63 -8.49 -20.24
C THR A 237 -11.60 -7.84 -21.61
N TYR A 238 -12.67 -7.98 -22.38
CA TYR A 238 -12.81 -7.36 -23.70
C TYR A 238 -13.77 -6.19 -23.61
N VAL A 239 -13.34 -5.01 -24.03
CA VAL A 239 -14.13 -3.76 -23.97
C VAL A 239 -14.39 -3.25 -25.38
N PHE A 240 -15.66 -3.03 -25.74
CA PHE A 240 -16.08 -2.55 -27.07
C PHE A 240 -16.40 -1.06 -27.06
N GLU A 241 -15.39 -0.27 -26.71
CA GLU A 241 -15.47 1.18 -26.52
C GLU A 241 -14.11 1.79 -26.88
N SER A 242 -14.05 3.12 -27.01
CA SER A 242 -12.78 3.82 -27.16
C SER A 242 -11.90 3.62 -25.92
N ALA A 243 -10.61 3.35 -26.14
CA ALA A 243 -9.64 3.29 -25.05
C ALA A 243 -9.51 4.68 -24.36
N PRO A 244 -9.39 4.72 -23.03
CA PRO A 244 -9.22 5.97 -22.30
C PRO A 244 -7.84 6.60 -22.51
N THR A 245 -7.72 7.88 -22.21
CA THR A 245 -6.45 8.62 -22.28
C THR A 245 -5.55 8.44 -21.05
N ILE A 246 -6.03 7.67 -20.07
CA ILE A 246 -5.38 7.29 -18.81
C ILE A 246 -5.34 5.74 -18.73
N PRO A 247 -4.52 5.12 -17.87
CA PRO A 247 -4.50 3.67 -17.74
C PRO A 247 -5.88 3.10 -17.36
N ALA A 248 -6.12 1.85 -17.76
CA ALA A 248 -7.31 1.09 -17.36
C ALA A 248 -6.91 -0.04 -16.42
N VAL A 249 -7.68 -0.25 -15.36
CA VAL A 249 -7.54 -1.37 -14.42
C VAL A 249 -8.77 -2.26 -14.53
N PHE A 250 -8.56 -3.53 -14.88
CA PHE A 250 -9.60 -4.54 -14.91
C PHE A 250 -9.50 -5.41 -13.65
N LEU A 251 -10.57 -5.43 -12.88
CA LEU A 251 -10.71 -6.23 -11.67
C LEU A 251 -11.73 -7.34 -11.91
N THR A 252 -11.26 -8.58 -11.91
CA THR A 252 -12.12 -9.75 -12.11
C THR A 252 -12.18 -10.61 -10.85
N THR A 253 -13.39 -10.84 -10.35
CA THR A 253 -13.65 -11.67 -9.17
C THR A 253 -15.05 -12.27 -9.25
N ASP A 254 -15.39 -13.19 -8.34
CA ASP A 254 -16.75 -13.72 -8.22
C ASP A 254 -17.76 -12.57 -7.99
N PRO A 255 -18.75 -12.38 -8.88
CA PRO A 255 -19.73 -11.31 -8.76
C PRO A 255 -20.50 -11.35 -7.44
N LYS A 256 -20.74 -12.54 -6.88
CA LYS A 256 -21.43 -12.65 -5.58
C LYS A 256 -20.58 -12.11 -4.45
N SER A 257 -19.27 -12.28 -4.52
CA SER A 257 -18.35 -11.73 -3.51
C SER A 257 -18.39 -10.19 -3.45
N LEU A 258 -18.75 -9.51 -4.54
CA LEU A 258 -18.93 -8.05 -4.56
C LEU A 258 -20.39 -7.62 -4.37
N PHE A 259 -21.33 -8.28 -5.04
CA PHE A 259 -22.68 -7.73 -5.31
C PHE A 259 -23.84 -8.61 -4.81
N ASP A 260 -23.56 -9.72 -4.13
CA ASP A 260 -24.61 -10.47 -3.46
C ASP A 260 -25.31 -9.56 -2.43
N PRO A 261 -26.65 -9.42 -2.46
CA PRO A 261 -27.36 -8.48 -1.59
C PRO A 261 -27.09 -8.70 -0.09
N ASP A 262 -26.87 -9.96 0.30
CA ASP A 262 -26.69 -10.37 1.69
C ASP A 262 -25.24 -10.31 2.14
N SER A 263 -24.30 -10.71 1.27
CA SER A 263 -22.89 -10.98 1.63
C SER A 263 -21.84 -10.26 0.79
N GLY A 264 -22.25 -9.59 -0.29
CA GLY A 264 -21.37 -8.90 -1.22
C GLY A 264 -20.70 -7.68 -0.59
N LEU A 265 -19.39 -7.54 -0.80
CA LEU A 265 -18.56 -6.49 -0.20
C LEU A 265 -19.03 -5.07 -0.52
N PHE A 266 -19.65 -4.83 -1.68
CA PHE A 266 -20.09 -3.49 -2.07
C PHE A 266 -21.52 -3.19 -1.60
N MET A 267 -22.20 -4.20 -1.05
CA MET A 267 -23.60 -4.14 -0.66
C MET A 267 -23.76 -3.74 0.80
N LYS A 268 -24.93 -3.22 1.14
CA LYS A 268 -25.28 -2.87 2.52
C LYS A 268 -25.41 -4.11 3.41
N GLY A 269 -25.84 -5.25 2.86
CA GLY A 269 -26.02 -6.48 3.62
C GLY A 269 -27.19 -6.44 4.60
N ASN A 270 -27.24 -7.45 5.47
CA ASN A 270 -28.38 -7.71 6.36
C ASN A 270 -28.31 -7.03 7.73
N PHE A 271 -27.17 -6.48 8.11
CA PHE A 271 -26.94 -5.94 9.46
C PHE A 271 -26.52 -4.46 9.51
N PRO A 272 -27.03 -3.55 8.67
CA PRO A 272 -26.73 -2.14 8.83
C PRO A 272 -27.30 -1.64 10.16
N ASP A 273 -26.47 -0.99 10.96
CA ASP A 273 -26.85 -0.44 12.27
C ASP A 273 -27.83 0.76 12.18
N GLY A 274 -28.17 1.19 10.95
CA GLY A 274 -29.08 2.31 10.66
C GLY A 274 -28.49 3.69 10.95
N LYS A 275 -27.23 3.78 11.40
CA LYS A 275 -26.55 5.02 11.75
C LYS A 275 -25.38 5.23 10.82
N VAL A 276 -25.44 6.26 9.97
CA VAL A 276 -24.32 6.68 9.11
C VAL A 276 -23.04 6.78 9.97
N PRO A 277 -21.94 6.11 9.58
CA PRO A 277 -21.69 5.56 8.25
C PRO A 277 -22.08 4.09 8.04
N GLU A 278 -22.94 3.51 8.87
CA GLU A 278 -23.49 2.16 8.78
C GLU A 278 -22.47 1.05 9.06
N LYS A 279 -21.79 1.10 10.22
CA LYS A 279 -20.64 0.24 10.55
C LYS A 279 -20.95 -1.27 10.54
N GLY A 280 -22.22 -1.66 10.58
CA GLY A 280 -22.67 -3.04 10.44
C GLY A 280 -22.83 -3.55 8.99
N ALA A 281 -22.69 -2.69 7.99
CA ALA A 281 -22.84 -3.06 6.58
C ALA A 281 -21.68 -3.93 6.06
N ASN A 282 -21.88 -4.67 4.96
CA ASN A 282 -20.82 -5.53 4.42
C ASN A 282 -19.58 -4.74 3.97
N TYR A 283 -19.76 -3.53 3.42
CA TYR A 283 -18.65 -2.65 3.03
C TYR A 283 -17.83 -2.12 4.22
N TRP A 284 -18.29 -2.31 5.46
CA TRP A 284 -17.52 -2.04 6.68
C TRP A 284 -16.77 -3.26 7.22
N GLN A 285 -17.05 -4.44 6.69
CA GLN A 285 -16.27 -5.62 7.04
C GLN A 285 -14.87 -5.46 6.46
N ASP A 286 -13.85 -5.70 7.28
CA ASP A 286 -12.46 -5.79 6.83
C ASP A 286 -12.18 -7.16 6.18
N LYS A 287 -13.07 -7.54 5.25
CA LYS A 287 -13.03 -8.80 4.51
C LYS A 287 -12.28 -8.60 3.20
N GLU A 288 -11.28 -9.45 2.98
CA GLU A 288 -10.48 -9.52 1.77
C GLU A 288 -10.95 -10.71 0.90
N ILE A 289 -11.10 -10.50 -0.41
CA ILE A 289 -11.49 -11.54 -1.39
C ILE A 289 -10.43 -11.66 -2.50
N PRO A 290 -10.29 -12.84 -3.14
CA PRO A 290 -9.39 -12.98 -4.29
C PRO A 290 -9.87 -12.13 -5.49
N VAL A 291 -8.93 -11.56 -6.22
CA VAL A 291 -9.18 -10.80 -7.45
C VAL A 291 -8.04 -11.04 -8.46
N VAL A 292 -8.38 -11.11 -9.74
CA VAL A 292 -7.41 -10.95 -10.83
C VAL A 292 -7.37 -9.48 -11.22
N VAL A 293 -6.18 -8.89 -11.16
CA VAL A 293 -5.91 -7.49 -11.49
C VAL A 293 -5.12 -7.44 -12.79
N GLU A 294 -5.68 -6.77 -13.78
CA GLU A 294 -5.01 -6.44 -15.04
C GLU A 294 -4.86 -4.93 -15.11
N LEU A 295 -3.66 -4.42 -15.36
CA LEU A 295 -3.44 -3.00 -15.64
C LEU A 295 -2.99 -2.84 -17.09
N MET A 296 -3.65 -1.94 -17.81
CA MET A 296 -3.34 -1.61 -19.18
C MET A 296 -2.93 -0.14 -19.25
N GLU A 297 -1.67 0.11 -19.63
CA GLU A 297 -1.22 1.48 -19.85
C GLU A 297 -1.92 2.09 -21.07
N LYS A 298 -1.91 3.42 -21.12
CA LYS A 298 -2.39 4.18 -22.27
C LYS A 298 -1.70 3.66 -23.55
N ASP A 299 -2.48 3.48 -24.62
CA ASP A 299 -2.03 3.03 -25.94
C ASP A 299 -1.40 1.62 -25.97
N ALA A 300 -1.42 0.86 -24.88
CA ALA A 300 -0.93 -0.51 -24.85
C ALA A 300 -1.83 -1.44 -25.69
N ALA A 301 -1.25 -2.49 -26.28
CA ALA A 301 -2.02 -3.50 -27.02
C ALA A 301 -2.48 -4.68 -26.15
N ALA A 302 -1.96 -4.79 -24.93
CA ALA A 302 -2.22 -5.83 -23.95
C ALA A 302 -1.97 -5.29 -22.53
N PRO A 303 -2.46 -5.96 -21.47
CA PRO A 303 -2.16 -5.58 -20.10
C PRO A 303 -0.64 -5.60 -19.82
N SER A 304 -0.16 -4.57 -19.15
CA SER A 304 1.23 -4.46 -18.67
C SER A 304 1.55 -5.52 -17.61
N PHE A 305 0.55 -5.90 -16.80
CA PHE A 305 0.62 -7.07 -15.94
C PHE A 305 -0.76 -7.70 -15.75
N VAL A 306 -0.75 -8.98 -15.38
CA VAL A 306 -1.92 -9.74 -14.90
C VAL A 306 -1.49 -10.48 -13.65
N LYS A 307 -2.12 -10.19 -12.50
CA LYS A 307 -1.74 -10.75 -11.20
C LYS A 307 -2.95 -11.10 -10.35
N LEU A 308 -2.85 -12.18 -9.59
CA LEU A 308 -3.79 -12.49 -8.51
C LEU A 308 -3.40 -11.69 -7.26
N ALA A 309 -4.41 -11.14 -6.58
CA ALA A 309 -4.24 -10.34 -5.38
C ALA A 309 -5.48 -10.46 -4.46
N GLY A 310 -5.38 -9.87 -3.27
CA GLY A 310 -6.51 -9.63 -2.39
C GLY A 310 -7.14 -8.27 -2.68
N LEU A 311 -8.47 -8.21 -2.70
CA LEU A 311 -9.27 -7.00 -2.77
C LEU A 311 -10.01 -6.79 -1.46
N GLN A 312 -9.90 -5.60 -0.89
CA GLN A 312 -10.64 -5.19 0.31
C GLN A 312 -11.20 -3.78 0.09
N VAL A 313 -12.41 -3.51 0.58
CA VAL A 313 -12.94 -2.14 0.63
C VAL A 313 -12.04 -1.27 1.52
N TYR A 314 -11.67 -0.09 1.04
CA TYR A 314 -10.74 0.83 1.70
C TYR A 314 -11.43 2.12 2.14
N GLY A 315 -10.86 2.76 3.16
CA GLY A 315 -11.30 4.05 3.69
C GLY A 315 -12.06 3.91 5.02
N ASN A 316 -12.68 5.01 5.43
CA ASN A 316 -13.48 5.10 6.64
C ASN A 316 -14.89 5.57 6.24
N TYR A 317 -15.25 6.84 6.46
CA TYR A 317 -16.56 7.39 6.06
C TYR A 317 -16.89 7.20 4.56
N SER A 318 -15.89 7.27 3.68
CA SER A 318 -16.07 7.11 2.23
C SER A 318 -16.54 5.71 1.79
N ARG A 319 -16.53 4.71 2.67
CA ARG A 319 -17.06 3.36 2.40
C ARG A 319 -18.56 3.37 2.04
N ILE A 320 -19.31 4.39 2.48
CA ILE A 320 -20.74 4.51 2.16
C ILE A 320 -21.01 4.96 0.71
N LYS A 321 -20.01 5.55 0.03
CA LYS A 321 -20.18 6.06 -1.33
C LYS A 321 -20.46 4.91 -2.30
N LYS A 322 -21.24 5.16 -3.36
CA LYS A 322 -21.65 4.10 -4.30
C LYS A 322 -20.44 3.50 -5.00
N GLU A 323 -19.56 4.34 -5.51
CA GLU A 323 -18.23 3.94 -5.95
C GLU A 323 -17.37 3.64 -4.71
N LYS A 324 -16.87 2.41 -4.60
CA LYS A 324 -16.03 2.02 -3.46
C LYS A 324 -14.56 2.28 -3.77
N SER A 325 -13.86 2.84 -2.80
CA SER A 325 -12.40 2.74 -2.74
C SER A 325 -12.02 1.29 -2.41
N VAL A 326 -11.00 0.75 -3.05
CA VAL A 326 -10.48 -0.60 -2.76
C VAL A 326 -8.97 -0.61 -2.59
N ALA A 327 -8.49 -1.44 -1.68
CA ALA A 327 -7.07 -1.77 -1.56
C ALA A 327 -6.81 -3.10 -2.27
N ILE A 328 -5.79 -3.11 -3.13
CA ILE A 328 -5.27 -4.31 -3.77
C ILE A 328 -4.00 -4.73 -3.03
N THR A 329 -3.96 -5.95 -2.50
CA THR A 329 -2.86 -6.45 -1.67
C THR A 329 -2.30 -7.75 -2.23
N PHE A 330 -1.02 -7.74 -2.60
CA PHE A 330 -0.31 -8.92 -3.11
C PHE A 330 0.06 -9.84 -1.95
N ARG A 331 -0.29 -11.12 -2.04
CA ARG A 331 -0.02 -12.10 -0.98
C ARG A 331 0.35 -13.43 -1.61
N GLU A 332 1.24 -14.13 -0.94
CA GLU A 332 1.69 -15.47 -1.34
C GLU A 332 0.51 -16.45 -1.50
N LYS A 333 -0.51 -16.33 -0.64
CA LYS A 333 -1.76 -17.10 -0.76
C LYS A 333 -2.57 -16.89 -2.05
N TYR A 334 -2.31 -15.82 -2.80
CA TYR A 334 -2.96 -15.57 -4.09
C TYR A 334 -2.01 -15.77 -5.27
N GLY A 335 -0.71 -15.63 -5.05
CA GLY A 335 0.31 -15.65 -6.09
C GLY A 335 1.56 -14.95 -5.58
N ASP A 336 1.91 -13.80 -6.17
CA ASP A 336 3.10 -13.07 -5.75
C ASP A 336 2.89 -12.34 -4.41
N LYS A 337 3.92 -12.34 -3.56
CA LYS A 337 3.91 -11.60 -2.29
C LYS A 337 4.02 -10.08 -2.47
N ARG A 338 4.51 -9.65 -3.63
CA ARG A 338 4.76 -8.27 -4.07
C ARG A 338 4.50 -8.16 -5.56
N LEU A 339 4.02 -7.02 -6.01
CA LEU A 339 4.07 -6.63 -7.41
C LEU A 339 5.44 -6.08 -7.73
N ASP A 340 6.01 -6.53 -8.85
CA ASP A 340 7.20 -5.96 -9.47
C ASP A 340 6.80 -5.25 -10.77
N TYR A 341 6.46 -3.96 -10.65
CA TYR A 341 6.01 -3.07 -11.71
C TYR A 341 6.05 -1.60 -11.24
N ALA A 342 6.53 -0.68 -12.09
CA ALA A 342 6.50 0.75 -11.82
C ALA A 342 5.09 1.34 -12.00
N LEU A 343 4.28 1.35 -10.94
CA LEU A 343 2.92 1.87 -10.95
C LEU A 343 2.86 3.38 -11.29
N PHE A 344 3.89 4.13 -10.89
CA PHE A 344 4.02 5.56 -11.11
C PHE A 344 5.19 5.84 -12.06
N PRO A 345 4.93 6.10 -13.36
CA PRO A 345 5.98 6.27 -14.35
C PRO A 345 6.96 7.42 -14.09
N ASP A 346 6.53 8.42 -13.31
CA ASP A 346 7.39 9.54 -12.88
C ASP A 346 8.44 9.11 -11.84
N TYR A 347 8.27 7.92 -11.23
CA TYR A 347 9.15 7.32 -10.22
C TYR A 347 9.48 5.86 -10.57
N PRO A 348 10.17 5.61 -11.70
CA PRO A 348 10.40 4.25 -12.21
C PRO A 348 11.27 3.39 -11.29
N GLU A 349 12.07 4.00 -10.41
CA GLU A 349 12.83 3.32 -9.37
C GLU A 349 11.93 2.71 -8.29
N LEU A 350 10.70 3.19 -8.13
CA LEU A 350 9.70 2.62 -7.23
C LEU A 350 8.87 1.57 -8.00
N HIS A 351 9.32 0.32 -7.99
CA HIS A 351 8.72 -0.78 -8.76
C HIS A 351 8.25 -1.96 -7.91
N LYS A 352 8.51 -1.98 -6.60
CA LYS A 352 8.16 -3.11 -5.74
C LYS A 352 7.06 -2.74 -4.74
N TYR A 353 5.84 -3.29 -4.89
CA TYR A 353 4.68 -2.90 -4.07
C TYR A 353 4.04 -4.07 -3.33
N LYS A 354 3.74 -3.91 -2.02
CA LYS A 354 2.84 -4.83 -1.29
C LYS A 354 1.39 -4.61 -1.66
N SER A 355 1.02 -3.35 -1.86
CA SER A 355 -0.36 -2.96 -2.08
C SER A 355 -0.42 -1.57 -2.70
N PHE A 356 -1.51 -1.33 -3.41
CA PHE A 356 -1.93 0.00 -3.85
C PHE A 356 -3.44 0.16 -3.60
N ILE A 357 -3.93 1.38 -3.73
CA ILE A 357 -5.34 1.73 -3.54
C ILE A 357 -5.88 2.25 -4.87
N LEU A 358 -7.14 1.94 -5.17
CA LEU A 358 -7.93 2.68 -6.15
C LEU A 358 -8.97 3.47 -5.36
N ARG A 359 -8.76 4.79 -5.25
CA ARG A 359 -9.54 5.69 -4.37
C ARG A 359 -10.60 6.45 -5.17
N ASN A 360 -11.79 6.53 -4.62
CA ASN A 360 -12.95 7.27 -5.15
C ASN A 360 -12.96 8.77 -4.78
N PHE A 361 -11.79 9.36 -4.53
CA PHE A 361 -11.63 10.75 -4.04
C PHE A 361 -12.21 11.04 -2.64
N GLY A 362 -12.60 10.00 -1.90
CA GLY A 362 -12.93 10.12 -0.47
C GLY A 362 -14.20 10.93 -0.21
N ASN A 363 -14.05 12.02 0.56
CA ASN A 363 -15.18 12.90 0.88
C ASN A 363 -15.65 13.67 -0.35
N ASN A 364 -14.73 13.94 -1.28
CA ASN A 364 -14.92 14.68 -2.52
C ASN A 364 -15.49 13.85 -3.67
N PHE A 365 -15.90 12.61 -3.40
CA PHE A 365 -16.59 11.77 -4.38
C PHE A 365 -17.77 12.53 -5.04
N GLY A 366 -17.65 12.77 -6.34
CA GLY A 366 -18.64 13.50 -7.15
C GLY A 366 -18.54 15.02 -7.11
N MET A 367 -17.66 15.58 -6.29
CA MET A 367 -17.42 17.01 -6.14
C MET A 367 -16.17 17.46 -6.90
N ASP A 368 -15.04 16.77 -6.72
CA ASP A 368 -13.81 17.07 -7.48
C ASP A 368 -12.89 15.84 -7.58
N TYR A 369 -11.81 15.98 -8.36
CA TYR A 369 -10.81 14.94 -8.60
C TYR A 369 -9.41 15.31 -8.12
N VAL A 370 -9.21 16.50 -7.52
CA VAL A 370 -7.89 17.14 -7.45
C VAL A 370 -7.38 17.39 -6.03
N ARG A 371 -8.22 17.69 -5.05
CA ARG A 371 -7.78 18.24 -3.75
C ARG A 371 -6.72 17.39 -3.03
N ASP A 372 -6.97 16.09 -2.85
CA ASP A 372 -6.02 15.19 -2.17
C ASP A 372 -4.71 15.02 -2.97
N ARG A 373 -4.75 15.01 -4.31
CA ARG A 373 -3.53 14.88 -5.15
C ARG A 373 -2.75 16.19 -5.14
N LEU A 374 -3.43 17.33 -5.22
CA LEU A 374 -2.82 18.66 -5.15
C LEU A 374 -2.10 18.84 -3.82
N GLY A 375 -2.76 18.54 -2.70
CA GLY A 375 -2.14 18.59 -1.37
C GLY A 375 -0.91 17.68 -1.26
N SER A 376 -0.99 16.45 -1.78
CA SER A 376 0.15 15.53 -1.76
C SER A 376 1.34 16.05 -2.58
N SER A 377 1.07 16.64 -3.76
CA SER A 377 2.09 17.17 -4.68
C SER A 377 2.90 18.34 -4.10
N ILE A 378 2.36 19.05 -3.11
CA ILE A 378 3.07 20.11 -2.39
C ILE A 378 4.25 19.53 -1.58
N GLY A 379 4.06 18.32 -1.03
CA GLY A 379 5.03 17.65 -0.16
C GLY A 379 6.23 17.05 -0.89
N ASP A 380 6.09 16.73 -2.19
CA ASP A 380 7.12 16.05 -2.99
C ASP A 380 8.44 16.84 -3.01
N ASP A 381 8.36 18.16 -3.21
CA ASP A 381 9.51 19.06 -3.23
C ASP A 381 9.99 19.49 -1.82
N LEU A 382 9.32 19.05 -0.75
CA LEU A 382 9.63 19.38 0.64
C LEU A 382 10.29 18.23 1.41
N GLY A 383 10.53 17.10 0.75
CA GLY A 383 11.04 15.89 1.40
C GLY A 383 10.04 15.30 2.40
N LEU A 384 8.75 15.59 2.22
CA LEU A 384 7.68 14.99 3.02
C LEU A 384 7.29 13.65 2.42
N ASP A 385 7.05 12.67 3.28
CA ASP A 385 6.40 11.43 2.85
C ASP A 385 4.94 11.75 2.50
N SER A 386 4.56 11.45 1.26
CA SER A 386 3.22 11.62 0.73
C SER A 386 2.87 10.39 -0.13
N ARG A 387 1.58 10.19 -0.44
CA ARG A 387 1.15 9.10 -1.35
C ARG A 387 1.18 9.61 -2.78
N HIS A 388 2.06 9.07 -3.62
CA HIS A 388 1.94 9.33 -5.06
C HIS A 388 0.64 8.73 -5.59
N GLY A 389 0.08 9.40 -6.60
CA GLY A 389 -1.20 9.05 -7.21
C GLY A 389 -1.22 9.35 -8.70
N ARG A 390 -2.01 8.59 -9.47
CA ARG A 390 -2.36 8.86 -10.86
C ARG A 390 -3.77 8.36 -11.15
N TYR A 391 -4.47 9.02 -12.07
CA TYR A 391 -5.82 8.59 -12.46
C TYR A 391 -5.79 7.29 -13.27
N ALA A 392 -6.80 6.45 -13.07
CA ALA A 392 -7.07 5.27 -13.87
C ALA A 392 -8.58 5.10 -14.06
N VAL A 393 -8.99 4.51 -15.20
CA VAL A 393 -10.36 4.01 -15.35
C VAL A 393 -10.43 2.60 -14.78
N VAL A 394 -11.45 2.32 -13.95
CA VAL A 394 -11.62 0.99 -13.34
C VAL A 394 -12.81 0.27 -13.94
N TYR A 395 -12.64 -1.02 -14.21
CA TYR A 395 -13.74 -1.93 -14.57
C TYR A 395 -13.81 -3.09 -13.57
N TYR A 396 -15.01 -3.43 -13.12
CA TYR A 396 -15.27 -4.62 -12.31
C TYR A 396 -16.05 -5.63 -13.14
N ASN A 397 -15.48 -6.81 -13.38
CA ASN A 397 -16.10 -7.87 -14.18
C ASN A 397 -16.59 -7.40 -15.57
N GLY A 398 -15.92 -6.39 -16.15
CA GLY A 398 -16.22 -5.81 -17.45
C GLY A 398 -17.19 -4.62 -17.41
N GLU A 399 -17.73 -4.28 -16.24
CA GLU A 399 -18.56 -3.09 -16.05
C GLU A 399 -17.70 -1.87 -15.72
N TYR A 400 -17.90 -0.77 -16.43
CA TYR A 400 -17.22 0.50 -16.16
C TYR A 400 -17.63 1.06 -14.80
N TYR A 401 -16.64 1.44 -14.00
CA TYR A 401 -16.83 1.97 -12.66
C TYR A 401 -16.34 3.40 -12.46
N GLY A 402 -15.75 4.03 -13.47
CA GLY A 402 -15.37 5.43 -13.36
C GLY A 402 -13.86 5.66 -13.26
N ILE A 403 -13.54 6.92 -13.02
CA ILE A 403 -12.20 7.40 -12.75
C ILE A 403 -11.92 7.14 -11.27
N GLN A 404 -10.81 6.46 -10.97
CA GLN A 404 -10.30 6.33 -9.59
C GLN A 404 -8.85 6.81 -9.54
N ASP A 405 -8.43 7.22 -8.35
CA ASP A 405 -7.04 7.58 -8.09
C ASP A 405 -6.26 6.35 -7.65
N LEU A 406 -5.42 5.83 -8.55
CA LEU A 406 -4.46 4.78 -8.22
C LEU A 406 -3.36 5.39 -7.36
N ARG A 407 -3.27 4.94 -6.09
CA ARG A 407 -2.36 5.51 -5.09
C ARG A 407 -1.53 4.49 -4.34
N GLU A 408 -0.40 4.96 -3.83
CA GLU A 408 0.34 4.25 -2.78
C GLU A 408 -0.49 4.10 -1.50
N ARG A 409 -0.19 3.07 -0.71
CA ARG A 409 -0.81 2.84 0.59
C ARG A 409 0.08 3.37 1.70
N SER A 410 -0.45 4.20 2.59
CA SER A 410 0.28 4.78 3.74
C SER A 410 0.33 3.84 4.95
N ASN A 411 0.97 2.68 4.77
CA ASN A 411 1.25 1.71 5.82
C ASN A 411 2.74 1.35 5.87
N GLU A 412 3.14 0.40 6.71
CA GLU A 412 4.54 0.01 6.93
C GLU A 412 5.28 -0.40 5.64
N TYR A 413 4.55 -0.88 4.63
CA TYR A 413 5.13 -1.28 3.35
C TYR A 413 5.46 -0.11 2.42
N TYR A 414 4.95 1.09 2.68
CA TYR A 414 5.37 2.30 1.98
C TYR A 414 6.89 2.49 2.08
N PHE A 415 7.43 2.30 3.29
CA PHE A 415 8.84 2.51 3.58
C PHE A 415 9.75 1.42 2.99
N GLU A 416 9.21 0.22 2.74
CA GLU A 416 9.90 -0.79 1.94
C GLU A 416 10.05 -0.32 0.50
N THR A 417 8.97 0.16 -0.13
CA THR A 417 9.00 0.65 -1.51
C THR A 417 9.91 1.86 -1.63
N ARG A 418 9.75 2.85 -0.75
CA ARG A 418 10.40 4.17 -0.85
C ARG A 418 11.87 4.15 -0.43
N TYR A 419 12.19 3.37 0.60
CA TYR A 419 13.50 3.41 1.25
C TYR A 419 14.21 2.06 1.34
N GLY A 420 13.58 0.97 0.90
CA GLY A 420 14.12 -0.39 1.06
C GLY A 420 14.16 -0.85 2.52
N MET A 421 13.42 -0.19 3.41
CA MET A 421 13.38 -0.54 4.83
C MET A 421 12.57 -1.81 5.08
N ASN A 422 12.93 -2.55 6.13
CA ASN A 422 12.13 -3.68 6.58
C ASN A 422 10.85 -3.17 7.27
N PRO A 423 9.65 -3.57 6.82
CA PRO A 423 8.39 -3.14 7.42
C PRO A 423 8.25 -3.45 8.93
N ASP A 424 8.87 -4.54 9.39
CA ASP A 424 8.82 -4.93 10.81
C ASP A 424 9.63 -4.00 11.72
N ASP A 425 10.53 -3.18 11.14
CA ASP A 425 11.34 -2.19 11.87
C ASP A 425 10.67 -0.80 11.89
N ILE A 426 9.44 -0.66 11.39
CA ILE A 426 8.72 0.62 11.31
C ILE A 426 7.75 0.77 12.48
N ASP A 427 7.93 1.85 13.25
CA ASP A 427 6.89 2.37 14.14
C ASP A 427 6.06 3.38 13.33
N LEU A 428 4.75 3.17 13.24
CA LEU A 428 3.80 4.05 12.54
C LEU A 428 2.57 4.26 13.40
N LEU A 429 2.30 5.52 13.76
CA LEU A 429 1.22 5.92 14.65
C LEU A 429 0.26 6.87 13.93
N ASP A 430 -1.01 6.86 14.34
CA ASP A 430 -2.01 7.83 13.90
C ASP A 430 -2.10 9.08 14.82
N ALA A 431 -3.14 9.90 14.66
CA ALA A 431 -3.37 11.10 15.45
C ALA A 431 -3.50 10.82 16.95
N GLU A 432 -4.16 9.71 17.33
CA GLU A 432 -4.39 9.29 18.72
C GLU A 432 -3.17 8.56 19.32
N ASN A 433 -2.04 8.54 18.61
CA ASN A 433 -0.87 7.70 18.90
C ASN A 433 -1.16 6.19 18.83
N ALA A 434 -2.29 5.78 18.26
CA ALA A 434 -2.62 4.37 18.13
C ALA A 434 -1.69 3.72 17.09
N VAL A 435 -1.23 2.51 17.44
CA VAL A 435 -0.24 1.77 16.65
C VAL A 435 -0.91 1.24 15.38
N SER A 436 -0.52 1.82 14.24
CA SER A 436 -0.78 1.23 12.92
C SER A 436 0.25 0.14 12.60
N ALA A 437 1.51 0.30 13.03
CA ALA A 437 2.58 -0.70 13.00
C ALA A 437 3.65 -0.40 14.06
N GLY A 438 4.37 -1.41 14.53
CA GLY A 438 5.48 -1.25 15.48
C GLY A 438 5.02 -0.91 16.91
N SER A 439 5.61 0.13 17.51
CA SER A 439 5.41 0.52 18.91
C SER A 439 5.26 2.03 19.10
N ALA A 440 4.42 2.44 20.07
CA ALA A 440 4.24 3.84 20.47
C ALA A 440 5.14 4.28 21.64
N VAL A 441 5.81 3.35 22.32
CA VAL A 441 6.44 3.56 23.64
C VAL A 441 7.36 4.78 23.68
N ASP A 442 8.26 4.91 22.71
CA ASP A 442 9.24 6.01 22.73
C ASP A 442 8.61 7.36 22.36
N TYR A 443 7.54 7.37 21.55
CA TYR A 443 6.82 8.61 21.25
C TYR A 443 6.02 9.08 22.47
N GLU A 444 5.30 8.16 23.13
CA GLU A 444 4.57 8.47 24.35
C GLU A 444 5.52 8.99 25.44
N ALA A 445 6.70 8.36 25.62
CA ALA A 445 7.72 8.84 26.54
C ALA A 445 8.23 10.26 26.22
N LEU A 446 8.33 10.63 24.94
CA LEU A 446 8.67 11.99 24.53
C LEU A 446 7.56 12.99 24.90
N ILE A 447 6.29 12.65 24.64
CA ILE A 447 5.14 13.51 24.96
C ILE A 447 5.02 13.68 26.48
N ASP A 448 5.13 12.60 27.27
CA ASP A 448 5.11 12.66 28.72
C ASP A 448 6.24 13.54 29.28
N TRP A 449 7.44 13.45 28.70
CA TRP A 449 8.57 14.29 29.07
C TRP A 449 8.27 15.78 28.84
N LEU A 450 7.62 16.13 27.71
CA LEU A 450 7.24 17.49 27.35
C LEU A 450 6.20 18.13 28.30
N GLU A 451 5.41 17.33 29.03
CA GLU A 451 4.43 17.87 29.99
C GLU A 451 5.08 18.62 31.15
N SER A 452 6.31 18.25 31.51
CA SER A 452 7.03 18.80 32.67
C SER A 452 8.24 19.67 32.31
N HIS A 453 8.54 19.84 31.02
CA HIS A 453 9.70 20.61 30.54
C HIS A 453 9.25 21.72 29.57
N SER A 454 9.75 22.94 29.77
CA SER A 454 9.52 24.04 28.84
C SER A 454 10.58 24.06 27.75
N LEU A 455 10.18 24.32 26.51
CA LEU A 455 11.09 24.44 25.36
C LEU A 455 11.57 25.89 25.14
N ALA A 456 11.17 26.83 25.99
CA ALA A 456 11.83 28.12 26.09
C ALA A 456 13.32 27.99 26.50
N ASP A 457 13.71 26.85 27.07
CA ASP A 457 15.09 26.46 27.34
C ASP A 457 15.70 25.71 26.14
N ASP A 458 16.88 26.16 25.70
CA ASP A 458 17.54 25.64 24.51
C ASP A 458 18.07 24.21 24.68
N GLU A 459 18.42 23.77 25.91
CA GLU A 459 18.86 22.38 26.16
C GLU A 459 17.66 21.43 26.04
N ASN A 460 16.51 21.82 26.57
CA ASN A 460 15.26 21.06 26.42
C ASN A 460 14.83 20.99 24.95
N TYR A 461 14.90 22.09 24.21
CA TYR A 461 14.64 22.10 22.77
C TYR A 461 15.61 21.18 22.00
N ALA A 462 16.91 21.23 22.33
CA ALA A 462 17.92 20.37 21.71
C ALA A 462 17.65 18.87 21.98
N TYR A 463 17.14 18.51 23.16
CA TYR A 463 16.70 17.15 23.45
C TYR A 463 15.54 16.74 22.52
N VAL A 464 14.50 17.55 22.38
CA VAL A 464 13.37 17.24 21.48
C VAL A 464 13.83 17.14 20.03
N ALA A 465 14.69 18.07 19.58
CA ALA A 465 15.26 18.06 18.23
C ALA A 465 16.19 16.86 17.96
N SER A 466 16.63 16.15 19.01
CA SER A 466 17.33 14.86 18.87
C SER A 466 16.37 13.70 18.60
N GLN A 467 15.10 13.82 19.03
CA GLN A 467 14.07 12.79 18.91
C GLN A 467 13.22 12.94 17.64
N ILE A 468 12.98 14.18 17.18
CA ILE A 468 12.14 14.48 16.01
C ILE A 468 12.94 15.17 14.91
N ASP A 469 12.59 14.90 13.65
CA ASP A 469 13.09 15.65 12.51
C ASP A 469 12.32 16.98 12.42
N VAL A 470 12.90 18.02 13.01
CA VAL A 470 12.28 19.36 13.12
C VAL A 470 12.01 19.95 11.74
N ASP A 471 12.85 19.70 10.75
CA ASP A 471 12.67 20.24 9.40
C ASP A 471 11.50 19.59 8.69
N ASN A 472 11.41 18.26 8.78
CA ASN A 472 10.24 17.53 8.31
C ASN A 472 8.96 18.00 9.03
N TYR A 473 9.00 18.20 10.35
CA TYR A 473 7.84 18.68 11.11
C TYR A 473 7.39 20.08 10.68
N LEU A 474 8.32 21.03 10.51
CA LEU A 474 8.00 22.38 10.02
C LEU A 474 7.37 22.33 8.63
N ASN A 475 7.93 21.54 7.71
CA ASN A 475 7.37 21.40 6.36
C ASN A 475 5.96 20.79 6.42
N TYR A 476 5.76 19.75 7.23
CA TYR A 476 4.47 19.08 7.41
C TYR A 476 3.41 20.05 7.94
N VAL A 477 3.69 20.73 9.05
CA VAL A 477 2.75 21.67 9.68
C VAL A 477 2.44 22.84 8.73
N HIS A 478 3.45 23.43 8.08
CA HIS A 478 3.20 24.49 7.11
C HIS A 478 2.31 24.04 5.95
N THR A 479 2.47 22.81 5.46
CA THR A 479 1.60 22.26 4.41
C THR A 479 0.17 22.07 4.90
N GLU A 480 -0.06 21.46 6.07
CA GLU A 480 -1.40 21.27 6.64
C GLU A 480 -2.11 22.62 6.87
N LEU A 481 -1.39 23.61 7.41
CA LEU A 481 -1.89 24.97 7.61
C LEU A 481 -2.21 25.66 6.28
N TYR A 482 -1.35 25.51 5.27
CA TYR A 482 -1.59 26.10 3.95
C TYR A 482 -2.83 25.52 3.30
N VAL A 483 -2.92 24.20 3.26
CA VAL A 483 -4.05 23.45 2.70
C VAL A 483 -5.35 23.68 3.48
N ASP A 484 -5.24 24.11 4.74
CA ASP A 484 -6.36 24.34 5.67
C ASP A 484 -7.18 23.06 5.89
N ASN A 485 -6.49 21.94 6.10
CA ASN A 485 -7.13 20.65 6.37
C ASN A 485 -7.78 20.66 7.76
N ARG A 486 -9.11 20.79 7.83
CA ARG A 486 -9.85 20.89 9.11
C ARG A 486 -10.24 19.56 9.75
N ASP A 487 -9.77 18.43 9.20
CA ASP A 487 -9.76 17.17 9.94
C ASP A 487 -8.47 17.02 10.78
N TRP A 488 -7.43 17.77 10.45
CA TRP A 488 -6.17 17.84 11.18
C TRP A 488 -6.23 18.95 12.26
N PRO A 489 -5.62 18.80 13.45
CA PRO A 489 -4.67 17.75 13.85
C PRO A 489 -5.25 16.52 14.55
N ALA A 490 -6.54 16.53 14.91
CA ALA A 490 -7.16 15.39 15.61
C ALA A 490 -7.37 14.14 14.73
N ASN A 491 -7.23 14.28 13.42
CA ASN A 491 -7.30 13.21 12.43
C ASN A 491 -6.35 13.50 11.26
N ASN A 492 -6.27 12.60 10.28
CA ASN A 492 -5.43 12.72 9.08
C ASN A 492 -3.94 13.02 9.39
N LEU A 493 -3.47 12.57 10.56
CA LEU A 493 -2.08 12.68 11.00
C LEU A 493 -1.45 11.30 11.10
N LYS A 494 -0.26 11.16 10.53
CA LYS A 494 0.60 9.97 10.64
C LYS A 494 1.99 10.41 11.00
N LYS A 495 2.62 9.64 11.88
CA LYS A 495 3.99 9.85 12.33
C LYS A 495 4.72 8.52 12.41
N TRP A 496 6.00 8.52 12.04
CA TRP A 496 6.75 7.30 11.87
C TRP A 496 8.23 7.46 12.20
N ARG A 497 8.87 6.32 12.46
CA ARG A 497 10.33 6.16 12.46
C ARG A 497 10.72 4.73 12.14
N ASN A 498 12.00 4.51 11.83
CA ASN A 498 12.61 3.20 11.86
C ASN A 498 13.23 2.95 13.24
N SER A 499 12.66 2.01 14.00
CA SER A 499 13.03 1.73 15.38
C SER A 499 14.42 1.11 15.50
N LYS A 500 14.80 0.24 14.56
CA LYS A 500 16.09 -0.46 14.54
C LYS A 500 17.26 0.45 14.17
N LEU A 501 17.05 1.36 13.22
CA LEU A 501 18.03 2.37 12.83
C LEU A 501 18.01 3.59 13.75
N GLN A 502 17.04 3.67 14.67
CA GLN A 502 16.82 4.79 15.57
C GLN A 502 16.72 6.12 14.82
N THR A 503 15.98 6.13 13.70
CA THR A 503 15.73 7.41 13.01
C THR A 503 14.88 8.30 13.89
N LYS A 504 15.01 9.61 13.69
CA LYS A 504 14.11 10.59 14.30
C LYS A 504 12.66 10.37 13.83
N TRP A 505 11.70 10.77 14.66
CA TRP A 505 10.29 10.80 14.27
C TRP A 505 10.04 11.82 13.16
N LYS A 506 9.24 11.39 12.18
CA LYS A 506 8.81 12.17 11.01
C LYS A 506 7.30 12.11 10.85
N TRP A 507 6.74 13.06 10.11
CA TRP A 507 5.32 13.14 9.77
C TRP A 507 5.09 12.85 8.30
N PHE A 508 3.95 12.23 8.04
CA PHE A 508 3.50 11.77 6.74
C PHE A 508 2.22 12.51 6.35
N LEU A 509 2.22 13.17 5.18
CA LEU A 509 1.04 13.84 4.62
C LEU A 509 0.09 12.83 3.99
N PHE A 510 -1.17 12.77 4.44
CA PHE A 510 -2.19 11.96 3.78
C PHE A 510 -3.60 12.49 4.06
N ASP A 511 -4.52 12.19 3.13
CA ASP A 511 -5.95 12.49 3.28
C ASP A 511 -6.21 13.99 3.44
N LEU A 512 -5.81 14.75 2.42
CA LEU A 512 -5.90 16.21 2.37
C LEU A 512 -7.18 16.69 1.66
N ASP A 513 -8.18 15.80 1.55
CA ASP A 513 -9.40 16.03 0.78
C ASP A 513 -10.36 17.03 1.48
N PHE A 514 -10.18 17.23 2.80
CA PHE A 514 -10.82 18.28 3.61
C PHE A 514 -10.16 19.66 3.53
N GLY A 515 -9.11 19.84 2.74
CA GLY A 515 -8.50 21.15 2.47
C GLY A 515 -9.12 21.91 1.29
N PHE A 516 -8.49 23.02 0.91
CA PHE A 516 -8.80 23.78 -0.31
C PHE A 516 -10.27 24.17 -0.45
N ASP A 517 -10.86 24.76 0.59
CA ASP A 517 -12.26 25.20 0.62
C ASP A 517 -13.29 24.10 0.27
N SER A 518 -13.19 22.93 0.89
CA SER A 518 -14.10 21.80 0.65
C SER A 518 -15.53 21.99 1.21
N GLY A 519 -15.90 23.19 1.67
CA GLY A 519 -17.16 23.50 2.36
C GLY A 519 -17.30 22.89 3.78
N LEU A 520 -16.51 21.86 4.09
CA LEU A 520 -16.35 21.27 5.42
C LEU A 520 -15.21 21.96 6.22
N SER A 521 -14.36 22.71 5.52
CA SER A 521 -13.53 23.77 6.09
C SER A 521 -14.21 25.12 5.87
N LEU A 522 -14.96 25.61 6.85
CA LEU A 522 -15.49 26.99 6.81
C LEU A 522 -14.47 27.90 7.52
N TYR A 523 -13.89 28.86 6.78
CA TYR A 523 -12.94 29.92 7.21
C TYR A 523 -13.46 30.81 8.35
N ALA A 524 -13.78 30.24 9.51
CA ALA A 524 -14.33 31.02 10.60
C ALA A 524 -13.25 31.71 11.42
N ASN A 525 -12.05 31.11 11.52
CA ASN A 525 -11.01 31.53 12.45
C ASN A 525 -9.60 31.42 11.86
N ASN A 526 -8.71 32.24 12.39
CA ASN A 526 -7.27 32.23 12.12
C ASN A 526 -6.70 30.79 12.24
N VAL A 527 -6.04 30.32 11.19
CA VAL A 527 -5.56 28.93 11.12
C VAL A 527 -4.50 28.61 12.19
N PHE A 528 -3.69 29.58 12.59
CA PHE A 528 -2.66 29.39 13.62
C PHE A 528 -3.30 29.24 15.00
N GLU A 529 -4.29 30.10 15.34
CA GLU A 529 -5.07 29.97 16.58
C GLU A 529 -5.73 28.59 16.68
N TYR A 530 -6.28 28.11 15.57
CA TYR A 530 -6.89 26.79 15.49
C TYR A 530 -5.87 25.67 15.77
N ALA A 531 -4.70 25.71 15.11
CA ALA A 531 -3.67 24.69 15.25
C ALA A 531 -2.92 24.74 16.59
N THR A 532 -3.09 25.81 17.36
CA THR A 532 -2.49 26.01 18.68
C THR A 532 -3.54 26.20 19.78
N ALA A 533 -4.77 25.71 19.60
CA ALA A 533 -5.81 25.85 20.61
C ALA A 533 -5.47 25.10 21.90
N GLU A 534 -5.72 25.71 23.07
CA GLU A 534 -5.48 25.09 24.39
C GLU A 534 -6.75 24.50 25.02
N ASP A 535 -7.91 24.86 24.48
CA ASP A 535 -9.24 24.53 24.98
C ASP A 535 -10.18 24.09 23.84
N GLY A 536 -9.60 23.66 22.71
CA GLY A 536 -10.32 23.10 21.58
C GLY A 536 -11.12 21.85 21.95
N ASN A 537 -12.21 21.59 21.22
CA ASN A 537 -12.92 20.31 21.35
C ASN A 537 -12.01 19.17 20.86
N SER A 538 -12.14 17.96 21.43
CA SER A 538 -11.29 16.81 21.06
C SER A 538 -11.18 16.62 19.54
N TRP A 539 -12.30 16.68 18.81
CA TRP A 539 -12.29 16.87 17.36
C TRP A 539 -12.78 18.30 17.01
N PRO A 540 -12.12 19.02 16.10
CA PRO A 540 -10.96 18.59 15.29
C PRO A 540 -9.58 19.04 15.81
N ASN A 541 -9.50 19.80 16.91
CA ASN A 541 -8.26 20.43 17.37
C ASN A 541 -8.11 20.43 18.90
N GLY A 542 -8.39 19.30 19.54
CA GLY A 542 -8.22 19.13 20.98
C GLY A 542 -6.80 19.46 21.45
N PRO A 543 -6.62 19.94 22.70
CA PRO A 543 -5.33 20.37 23.23
C PRO A 543 -4.25 19.29 23.22
N GLU A 544 -4.64 18.01 23.25
CA GLU A 544 -3.77 16.85 23.11
C GLU A 544 -3.10 16.78 21.71
N TYR A 545 -3.80 17.20 20.67
CA TYR A 545 -3.31 17.14 19.28
C TYR A 545 -2.50 18.38 18.89
N THR A 546 -2.80 19.53 19.49
CA THR A 546 -2.05 20.79 19.28
C THR A 546 -0.78 20.89 20.14
N PHE A 547 -0.63 19.99 21.11
CA PHE A 547 0.36 20.09 22.20
C PHE A 547 1.79 20.26 21.70
N LEU A 548 2.25 19.41 20.78
CA LEU A 548 3.63 19.46 20.30
C LEU A 548 3.96 20.79 19.61
N LEU A 549 3.05 21.31 18.78
CA LEU A 549 3.25 22.59 18.09
C LEU A 549 3.32 23.74 19.10
N ARG A 550 2.41 23.77 20.08
CA ARG A 550 2.43 24.76 21.16
C ARG A 550 3.74 24.73 21.92
N LYS A 551 4.22 23.53 22.27
CA LYS A 551 5.50 23.35 22.95
C LYS A 551 6.68 23.85 22.13
N LEU A 552 6.76 23.51 20.85
CA LEU A 552 7.86 23.95 19.99
C LEU A 552 7.86 25.47 19.79
N LEU A 553 6.69 26.11 19.72
CA LEU A 553 6.56 27.57 19.63
C LEU A 553 6.99 28.33 20.89
N GLU A 554 7.19 27.65 22.03
CA GLU A 554 7.83 28.26 23.21
C GLU A 554 9.30 28.64 22.93
N ASN A 555 9.99 27.92 22.03
CA ASN A 555 11.38 28.20 21.70
C ASN A 555 11.50 29.37 20.71
N PRO A 556 12.26 30.45 21.02
CA PRO A 556 12.40 31.60 20.14
C PRO A 556 13.01 31.27 18.75
N GLY A 557 13.97 30.34 18.71
CA GLY A 557 14.62 29.90 17.48
C GLY A 557 13.65 29.15 16.56
N PHE A 558 12.90 28.19 17.12
CA PHE A 558 11.86 27.47 16.38
C PHE A 558 10.77 28.43 15.88
N LYS A 559 10.29 29.35 16.72
CA LYS A 559 9.28 30.34 16.34
C LYS A 559 9.75 31.20 15.17
N SER A 560 10.99 31.68 15.20
CA SER A 560 11.56 32.47 14.10
C SER A 560 11.71 31.63 12.82
N ALA A 561 12.15 30.38 12.93
CA ALA A 561 12.23 29.45 11.80
C ALA A 561 10.83 29.16 11.19
N PHE A 562 9.81 28.96 12.03
CA PHE A 562 8.43 28.76 11.61
C PHE A 562 7.92 29.92 10.75
N ILE A 563 8.02 31.16 11.26
CA ILE A 563 7.56 32.38 10.57
C ILE A 563 8.31 32.57 9.24
N ASN A 564 9.65 32.55 9.29
CA ASN A 564 10.46 32.92 8.14
C ASN A 564 10.50 31.82 7.06
N ARG A 565 10.40 30.54 7.44
CA ARG A 565 10.26 29.44 6.47
C ARG A 565 8.93 29.52 5.75
N LEU A 566 7.83 29.80 6.45
CA LEU A 566 6.53 29.97 5.81
C LEU A 566 6.51 31.12 4.80
N ALA A 567 7.20 32.23 5.10
CA ALA A 567 7.39 33.34 4.16
C ALA A 567 8.09 32.90 2.86
N VAL A 568 9.12 32.04 2.95
CA VAL A 568 9.78 31.44 1.77
C VAL A 568 8.83 30.50 1.02
N LEU A 569 8.09 29.65 1.74
CA LEU A 569 7.16 28.69 1.12
C LEU A 569 6.08 29.39 0.30
N PHE A 570 5.59 30.57 0.71
CA PHE A 570 4.66 31.39 -0.08
C PHE A 570 5.18 31.79 -1.46
N GLN A 571 6.50 31.92 -1.63
CA GLN A 571 7.13 32.28 -2.91
C GLN A 571 7.66 31.06 -3.69
N LYS A 572 7.62 29.87 -3.08
CA LYS A 572 8.18 28.63 -3.64
C LYS A 572 7.09 27.56 -3.81
N ASN A 573 6.85 26.77 -2.77
CA ASN A 573 5.96 25.60 -2.83
C ASN A 573 4.48 25.98 -2.88
N PHE A 574 4.12 27.12 -2.27
CA PHE A 574 2.74 27.61 -2.16
C PHE A 574 2.44 28.73 -3.16
N GLU A 575 3.33 28.94 -4.13
CA GLU A 575 3.16 29.95 -5.17
C GLU A 575 1.93 29.60 -6.05
N SER A 576 1.01 30.55 -6.16
CA SER A 576 -0.30 30.32 -6.76
C SER A 576 -0.21 29.87 -8.22
N SER A 577 0.71 30.40 -9.03
CA SER A 577 0.84 30.02 -10.44
C SER A 577 1.31 28.58 -10.60
N LYS A 578 2.24 28.10 -9.76
CA LYS A 578 2.70 26.71 -9.68
C LYS A 578 1.55 25.77 -9.35
N LEU A 579 0.77 26.08 -8.31
CA LEU A 579 -0.33 25.24 -7.87
C LEU A 579 -1.50 25.22 -8.87
N LEU A 580 -1.84 26.37 -9.47
CA LEU A 580 -2.84 26.43 -10.54
C LEU A 580 -2.42 25.66 -11.79
N ALA A 581 -1.12 25.65 -12.12
CA ALA A 581 -0.59 24.82 -13.21
C ALA A 581 -0.73 23.33 -12.88
N CYS A 582 -0.53 22.93 -11.61
CA CYS A 582 -0.75 21.57 -11.14
C CYS A 582 -2.23 21.14 -11.29
N VAL A 583 -3.17 21.98 -10.83
CA VAL A 583 -4.62 21.74 -11.00
C VAL A 583 -4.99 21.56 -12.48
N LYS A 584 -4.52 22.46 -13.35
CA LYS A 584 -4.77 22.37 -14.79
C LYS A 584 -4.21 21.10 -15.41
N LYS A 585 -3.00 20.68 -15.01
CA LYS A 585 -2.39 19.42 -15.48
C LYS A 585 -3.26 18.23 -15.08
N MET A 586 -3.66 18.15 -13.81
CA MET A 586 -4.52 17.06 -13.31
C MET A 586 -5.85 16.98 -14.05
N MET A 587 -6.54 18.10 -14.23
CA MET A 587 -7.83 18.12 -14.94
C MET A 587 -7.67 17.76 -16.43
N ALA A 588 -6.57 18.18 -17.07
CA ALA A 588 -6.30 17.84 -18.47
C ALA A 588 -6.06 16.34 -18.68
N GLU A 589 -5.50 15.61 -17.70
CA GLU A 589 -5.29 14.16 -17.77
C GLU A 589 -6.61 13.39 -17.97
N ILE A 590 -7.68 13.85 -17.32
CA ILE A 590 -8.97 13.13 -17.23
C ILE A 590 -10.11 13.79 -17.98
N GLN A 591 -9.89 14.95 -18.62
CA GLN A 591 -10.95 15.75 -19.23
C GLN A 591 -11.87 14.96 -20.17
N ALA A 592 -11.30 14.02 -20.93
CA ALA A 592 -12.06 13.17 -21.86
C ALA A 592 -12.97 12.14 -21.16
N GLU A 593 -12.62 11.71 -19.94
CA GLU A 593 -13.35 10.67 -19.19
C GLU A 593 -14.42 11.25 -18.25
N ILE A 594 -14.29 12.51 -17.83
CA ILE A 594 -15.23 13.17 -16.89
C ILE A 594 -16.71 12.99 -17.29
N PRO A 595 -17.15 13.23 -18.54
CA PRO A 595 -18.57 13.10 -18.88
C PRO A 595 -19.10 11.67 -18.71
N ARG A 596 -18.24 10.67 -18.89
CA ARG A 596 -18.59 9.27 -18.77
C ARG A 596 -18.72 8.87 -17.30
N ASP A 597 -17.79 9.33 -16.47
CA ASP A 597 -17.83 9.18 -15.01
C ASP A 597 -19.08 9.83 -14.42
N GLN A 598 -19.32 11.10 -14.73
CA GLN A 598 -20.49 11.84 -14.27
C GLN A 598 -21.80 11.14 -14.65
N LYS A 599 -21.89 10.63 -15.88
CA LYS A 599 -23.04 9.85 -16.33
C LYS A 599 -23.22 8.55 -15.54
N ARG A 600 -22.13 7.84 -15.20
CA ARG A 600 -22.18 6.56 -14.48
C ARG A 600 -22.72 6.74 -13.06
N TRP A 601 -22.30 7.81 -12.40
CA TRP A 601 -22.57 8.05 -10.98
C TRP A 601 -23.63 9.12 -10.71
N GLU A 602 -24.20 9.70 -11.78
CA GLU A 602 -25.20 10.78 -11.72
C GLU A 602 -24.64 12.04 -11.03
N HIS A 603 -23.35 12.34 -11.25
CA HIS A 603 -22.72 13.53 -10.71
C HIS A 603 -23.19 14.79 -11.43
N ASN A 604 -23.25 15.89 -10.68
CA ASN A 604 -23.67 17.18 -11.20
C ASN A 604 -22.46 17.94 -11.75
N ALA A 605 -22.41 18.11 -13.07
CA ALA A 605 -21.31 18.83 -13.73
C ALA A 605 -21.15 20.28 -13.23
N PHE A 606 -22.26 20.96 -12.93
CA PHE A 606 -22.23 22.33 -12.41
C PHE A 606 -21.63 22.41 -11.01
N GLU A 607 -21.92 21.42 -10.16
CA GLU A 607 -21.34 21.33 -8.82
C GLU A 607 -19.83 21.11 -8.91
N MET A 608 -19.38 20.21 -9.79
CA MET A 608 -17.95 19.98 -10.03
C MET A 608 -17.22 21.22 -10.56
N GLU A 609 -17.84 21.97 -11.48
CA GLU A 609 -17.29 23.25 -11.97
C GLU A 609 -17.16 24.26 -10.83
N THR A 610 -18.18 24.37 -9.97
CA THR A 610 -18.16 25.26 -8.78
C THR A 610 -17.04 24.85 -7.81
N GLU A 611 -16.90 23.57 -7.53
CA GLU A 611 -15.88 23.05 -6.62
C GLU A 611 -14.46 23.27 -7.15
N LEU A 612 -14.25 23.13 -8.47
CA LEU A 612 -12.98 23.46 -9.09
C LEU A 612 -12.67 24.96 -9.00
N GLU A 613 -13.67 25.83 -9.22
CA GLU A 613 -13.53 27.28 -9.05
C GLU A 613 -13.16 27.64 -7.61
N ASN A 614 -13.74 26.99 -6.60
CA ASN A 614 -13.40 27.18 -5.19
C ASN A 614 -11.93 26.82 -4.91
N VAL A 615 -11.45 25.68 -5.43
CA VAL A 615 -10.03 25.28 -5.32
C VAL A 615 -9.12 26.33 -5.97
N GLU A 616 -9.45 26.78 -7.18
CA GLU A 616 -8.64 27.78 -7.87
C GLU A 616 -8.61 29.12 -7.12
N GLU A 617 -9.75 29.59 -6.61
CA GLU A 617 -9.83 30.85 -5.87
C GLU A 617 -9.09 30.76 -4.52
N PHE A 618 -9.21 29.62 -3.83
CA PHE A 618 -8.41 29.34 -2.64
C PHE A 618 -6.91 29.48 -2.94
N VAL A 619 -6.42 28.79 -3.97
CA VAL A 619 -4.99 28.83 -4.33
C VAL A 619 -4.52 30.25 -4.67
N ARG A 620 -5.37 31.08 -5.29
CA ARG A 620 -5.06 32.48 -5.62
C ARG A 620 -4.94 33.37 -4.38
N THR A 621 -5.73 33.10 -3.35
CA THR A 621 -5.90 34.03 -2.22
C THR A 621 -5.22 33.57 -0.94
N ARG A 622 -4.98 32.26 -0.77
CA ARG A 622 -4.59 31.65 0.52
C ARG A 622 -3.30 32.21 1.10
N ALA A 623 -2.26 32.41 0.29
CA ALA A 623 -0.98 32.97 0.77
C ALA A 623 -1.16 34.36 1.40
N ALA A 624 -1.98 35.22 0.78
CA ALA A 624 -2.25 36.56 1.28
C ALA A 624 -3.14 36.53 2.55
N VAL A 625 -4.09 35.60 2.63
CA VAL A 625 -4.91 35.37 3.83
C VAL A 625 -4.01 34.94 4.99
N MET A 626 -3.19 33.90 4.80
CA MET A 626 -2.30 33.39 5.84
C MET A 626 -1.23 34.39 6.26
N THR A 627 -0.76 35.25 5.35
CA THR A 627 0.17 36.34 5.71
C THR A 627 -0.46 37.24 6.78
N LYS A 628 -1.73 37.62 6.61
CA LYS A 628 -2.46 38.44 7.60
C LYS A 628 -2.73 37.68 8.89
N GLU A 629 -3.16 36.42 8.79
CA GLU A 629 -3.39 35.57 9.96
C GLU A 629 -2.10 35.41 10.79
N LEU A 630 -0.95 35.30 10.13
CA LEU A 630 0.35 35.19 10.78
C LEU A 630 0.75 36.51 11.48
N GLN A 631 0.49 37.66 10.83
CA GLN A 631 0.69 38.99 11.44
C GLN A 631 -0.15 39.15 12.70
N GLU A 632 -1.44 38.82 12.63
CA GLU A 632 -2.38 38.92 13.74
C GLU A 632 -1.98 38.00 14.89
N PHE A 633 -1.69 36.73 14.59
CA PHE A 633 -1.39 35.72 15.61
C PHE A 633 -0.08 35.98 16.35
N PHE A 634 0.98 36.34 15.64
CA PHE A 634 2.31 36.56 16.23
C PHE A 634 2.60 38.02 16.59
N GLY A 635 1.71 38.96 16.23
CA GLY A 635 1.91 40.40 16.44
C GLY A 635 3.04 40.97 15.58
N LEU A 636 3.13 40.56 14.32
CA LEU A 636 4.20 40.96 13.40
C LEU A 636 3.88 42.29 12.69
N GLY A 637 4.91 43.06 12.38
CA GLY A 637 4.81 44.27 11.57
C GLY A 637 4.48 44.01 10.09
N ASP A 638 4.61 45.03 9.27
CA ASP A 638 4.40 44.94 7.81
C ASP A 638 5.42 43.99 7.15
N VAL A 639 5.18 43.65 5.88
CA VAL A 639 6.12 42.84 5.10
C VAL A 639 7.10 43.71 4.32
N ALA A 640 8.38 43.35 4.36
CA ALA A 640 9.44 43.90 3.54
C ALA A 640 9.95 42.84 2.56
N SER A 641 10.06 43.22 1.28
CA SER A 641 10.58 42.33 0.24
C SER A 641 12.09 42.34 0.23
N VAL A 642 12.71 41.17 0.38
CA VAL A 642 14.15 40.97 0.36
C VAL A 642 14.49 40.04 -0.79
N THR A 643 15.33 40.50 -1.73
CA THR A 643 15.84 39.66 -2.81
C THR A 643 17.09 38.92 -2.36
N LEU A 644 17.03 37.59 -2.33
CA LEU A 644 18.14 36.72 -2.02
C LEU A 644 18.73 36.20 -3.32
N ALA A 645 20.02 36.43 -3.56
CA ALA A 645 20.69 36.04 -4.79
C ALA A 645 21.96 35.22 -4.53
N VAL A 646 22.34 34.39 -5.48
CA VAL A 646 23.54 33.53 -5.42
C VAL A 646 24.44 33.80 -6.62
N GLU A 647 25.70 34.13 -6.36
CA GLU A 647 26.76 34.18 -7.37
C GLU A 647 27.73 33.01 -7.14
N GLY A 648 27.97 32.18 -8.16
CA GLY A 648 28.84 31.01 -8.07
C GLY A 648 28.10 29.72 -7.72
N SER A 649 28.78 28.76 -7.08
CA SER A 649 28.23 27.43 -6.80
C SER A 649 27.94 27.23 -5.30
N GLY A 650 26.73 27.57 -4.90
CA GLY A 650 26.22 27.35 -3.55
C GLY A 650 24.73 27.63 -3.49
N ARG A 651 24.21 27.79 -2.28
CA ARG A 651 22.81 28.20 -2.04
C ARG A 651 22.69 28.98 -0.73
N ILE A 652 21.56 29.68 -0.58
CA ILE A 652 21.19 30.36 0.67
C ILE A 652 20.18 29.48 1.41
N LEU A 653 20.38 29.29 2.71
CA LEU A 653 19.40 28.70 3.62
C LEU A 653 18.75 29.81 4.44
N VAL A 654 17.42 29.80 4.56
CA VAL A 654 16.64 30.66 5.46
C VAL A 654 16.19 29.79 6.63
N HIS A 655 16.79 29.97 7.81
CA HIS A 655 16.58 29.07 8.97
C HIS A 655 16.69 27.59 8.56
N ASP A 656 17.83 27.22 7.98
CA ASP A 656 18.15 25.87 7.46
C ASP A 656 17.28 25.38 6.29
N PHE A 657 16.30 26.17 5.84
CA PHE A 657 15.49 25.84 4.67
C PHE A 657 16.13 26.35 3.37
N PRO A 658 16.38 25.50 2.38
CA PRO A 658 17.09 25.91 1.18
C PRO A 658 16.24 26.74 0.22
N VAL A 659 16.80 27.88 -0.18
CA VAL A 659 16.35 28.71 -1.30
C VAL A 659 17.17 28.28 -2.53
N ASP A 660 16.76 27.19 -3.16
CA ASP A 660 17.45 26.58 -4.32
C ASP A 660 17.19 27.33 -5.64
N GLU A 661 17.20 28.66 -5.60
CA GLU A 661 17.06 29.52 -6.77
C GLU A 661 18.25 30.48 -6.85
N VAL A 662 18.65 30.84 -8.06
CA VAL A 662 19.76 31.79 -8.28
C VAL A 662 19.38 33.17 -7.75
N GLU A 663 18.09 33.51 -7.80
CA GLU A 663 17.54 34.76 -7.29
C GLU A 663 16.08 34.51 -6.90
N MET A 664 15.69 34.90 -5.68
CA MET A 664 14.31 34.83 -5.20
C MET A 664 14.00 36.04 -4.32
N SER A 665 12.90 36.73 -4.60
CA SER A 665 12.36 37.76 -3.70
C SER A 665 11.41 37.14 -2.69
N VAL A 666 11.68 37.34 -1.40
CA VAL A 666 10.87 36.83 -0.29
C VAL A 666 10.32 37.99 0.52
N ASN A 667 9.02 37.95 0.82
CA ASN A 667 8.36 38.95 1.66
C ASN A 667 8.42 38.51 3.12
N PHE A 668 9.42 39.01 3.85
CA PHE A 668 9.60 38.75 5.28
C PHE A 668 8.90 39.82 6.12
N PHE A 669 8.66 39.57 7.41
CA PHE A 669 8.06 40.56 8.31
C PHE A 669 9.12 41.47 8.92
N GLU A 670 8.88 42.78 8.94
CA GLU A 670 9.85 43.80 9.38
C GLU A 670 10.37 43.57 10.80
N ASP A 671 9.53 43.08 11.72
CA ASP A 671 9.92 42.88 13.12
C ASP A 671 10.40 41.44 13.43
N SER A 672 10.59 40.61 12.39
CA SER A 672 11.09 39.24 12.51
C SER A 672 12.51 39.15 11.93
N PRO A 673 13.56 39.04 12.78
CA PRO A 673 14.92 38.83 12.29
C PRO A 673 14.99 37.54 11.46
N VAL A 674 15.71 37.58 10.35
CA VAL A 674 15.87 36.43 9.44
C VAL A 674 17.29 35.93 9.51
N THR A 675 17.45 34.64 9.83
CA THR A 675 18.75 33.96 9.81
C THR A 675 18.99 33.34 8.44
N LEU A 676 20.08 33.75 7.80
CA LEU A 676 20.55 33.28 6.51
C LEU A 676 21.87 32.52 6.70
N TYR A 677 22.05 31.43 5.97
CA TYR A 677 23.31 30.71 5.89
C TYR A 677 23.72 30.47 4.43
N ALA A 678 24.94 30.86 4.08
CA ALA A 678 25.49 30.59 2.76
C ALA A 678 26.17 29.22 2.74
N GLU A 679 25.52 28.24 2.10
CA GLU A 679 26.01 26.87 2.00
C GLU A 679 26.74 26.65 0.65
N PRO A 680 28.06 26.40 0.65
CA PRO A 680 28.79 26.10 -0.57
C PRO A 680 28.46 24.69 -1.08
N HIS A 681 28.31 24.54 -2.40
CA HIS A 681 28.24 23.21 -3.00
C HIS A 681 29.63 22.54 -3.04
N SER A 682 29.64 21.22 -3.25
CA SER A 682 30.88 20.44 -3.34
C SER A 682 31.85 21.03 -4.36
N GLY A 683 33.04 21.40 -3.89
CA GLY A 683 34.10 21.99 -4.73
C GLY A 683 34.10 23.50 -4.82
N SER A 684 33.17 24.18 -4.13
CA SER A 684 33.14 25.64 -4.02
C SER A 684 33.40 26.11 -2.59
N THR A 685 33.70 27.39 -2.44
CA THR A 685 33.91 28.04 -1.14
C THR A 685 33.11 29.33 -1.06
N PHE A 686 32.52 29.60 0.11
CA PHE A 686 31.89 30.88 0.38
C PHE A 686 32.95 31.98 0.49
N VAL A 687 32.73 33.10 -0.21
CA VAL A 687 33.63 34.26 -0.25
C VAL A 687 33.15 35.38 0.67
N GLY A 688 31.85 35.66 0.66
CA GLY A 688 31.24 36.73 1.42
C GLY A 688 29.85 37.09 0.91
N TRP A 689 29.14 37.92 1.67
CA TRP A 689 27.88 38.52 1.30
C TRP A 689 28.11 39.86 0.57
N SER A 690 27.15 40.30 -0.25
CA SER A 690 27.24 41.56 -1.01
C SER A 690 27.35 42.82 -0.13
N ASP A 691 26.97 42.74 1.15
CA ASP A 691 27.13 43.81 2.15
C ASP A 691 28.52 43.83 2.81
N GLY A 692 29.41 42.91 2.43
CA GLY A 692 30.78 42.80 2.91
C GLY A 692 30.99 41.86 4.11
N GLU A 693 29.93 41.22 4.64
CA GLU A 693 30.08 40.20 5.67
C GLU A 693 30.79 38.95 5.12
N THR A 694 31.71 38.39 5.89
CA THR A 694 32.55 37.24 5.49
C THR A 694 32.19 35.95 6.24
N ALA A 695 31.41 36.06 7.32
CA ALA A 695 30.81 34.90 7.97
C ALA A 695 29.68 34.32 7.09
N PRO A 696 29.64 32.98 6.89
CA PRO A 696 28.56 32.35 6.13
C PRO A 696 27.19 32.47 6.83
N LEU A 697 27.17 32.63 8.15
CA LEU A 697 25.96 32.92 8.92
C LEU A 697 25.71 34.44 8.94
N ARG A 698 24.49 34.85 8.59
CA ARG A 698 24.08 36.25 8.54
C ARG A 698 22.68 36.41 9.13
N MET A 699 22.49 37.39 10.02
CA MET A 699 21.16 37.76 10.51
C MET A 699 20.76 39.14 9.98
N ILE A 700 19.64 39.22 9.27
CA ILE A 700 19.13 40.47 8.71
C ILE A 700 17.85 40.93 9.39
N GLN A 701 17.61 42.24 9.30
CA GLN A 701 16.37 42.90 9.66
C GLN A 701 15.71 43.33 8.34
N PRO A 702 14.59 42.71 7.93
CA PRO A 702 14.03 42.87 6.58
C PRO A 702 13.77 44.31 6.15
N GLN A 703 13.35 45.18 7.07
CA GLN A 703 13.10 46.61 6.82
C GLN A 703 14.35 47.41 6.41
N TYR A 704 15.55 46.87 6.61
CA TYR A 704 16.82 47.55 6.28
C TYR A 704 17.58 46.91 5.12
N VAL A 705 17.07 45.83 4.54
CA VAL A 705 17.77 45.06 3.47
C VAL A 705 16.78 44.80 2.34
N SER A 706 17.01 45.40 1.17
CA SER A 706 16.19 45.12 -0.02
C SER A 706 16.73 43.95 -0.85
N GLU A 707 18.04 43.70 -0.77
CA GLU A 707 18.73 42.67 -1.54
C GLU A 707 19.99 42.21 -0.80
N LEU A 708 20.29 40.92 -0.89
CA LEU A 708 21.52 40.34 -0.37
C LEU A 708 21.97 39.16 -1.25
N THR A 709 23.25 39.17 -1.66
CA THR A 709 23.83 38.15 -2.52
C THR A 709 24.86 37.34 -1.75
N ALA A 710 24.78 36.01 -1.78
CA ALA A 710 25.84 35.12 -1.32
C ALA A 710 26.81 34.82 -2.48
N VAL A 711 28.10 35.13 -2.29
CA VAL A 711 29.14 34.95 -3.32
C VAL A 711 29.98 33.72 -3.00
N PHE A 712 30.11 32.84 -3.99
CA PHE A 712 30.88 31.60 -3.95
C PHE A 712 31.93 31.57 -5.06
N LYS A 713 33.05 30.89 -4.83
CA LYS A 713 34.16 30.74 -5.79
C LYS A 713 34.59 29.31 -6.00
#